data_AF-A0A2D8SUT2-F1
#
_entry.id   AF-A0A2D8SUT2-F1
#
_cell.length_a   1.000
_cell.length_b   1.000
_cell.length_c   1.000
_cell.angle_alpha   90.00
_cell.angle_beta   90.00
_cell.angle_gamma   90.00
#
_symmetry.space_group_name_H-M   'P 1'
#
loop_
_entity.id
_entity.type
_entity.pdbx_description
1 polymer ?
#
loop_
_entity_poly.entity_id
_entity_poly.type
_entity_poly.pdbx_seq_one_letter_code
_entity_poly.pdbx_strand_id
1 'polypeptide(L)'
;MSPSKFCTVAVQRFSSVSSHVVLAFVLLECTFFIGGMQRVNFLRVLNNSITSCVRAELPPTSLEEESVSSGVYLPSERLRERQFDQAQRLIAAGRMADATALLDEMLTAEQDVFLEAGNTNDQTCRSMKARVAEIIGTLPEAGAEAYQLQFRTRANRALEAALRENDDEGIIAVARRWFHTKAGHRAAILTAARFLETGQPLAAEAWLERIGSSSMSNLPDNLLPTFKLMQATTSIAINPSEKIKVGDLLDDVNSPTRLGGEPIPEKNLLRDKLLINKLRVATAGSGAHSNLATENWEMSRGTPDRNSVRPCDRPLLVPRFRVPLTLHPQEQQLLVKRRELLAEQGSPVLPSGTPLAVGNSLLVQSRAGVMAIDFESGKRLWIEGKLAPSAITNRGQNEVEERGAHPLDSLFYDTTSSTLSSNGELVFVVDRDTSPTSRQRLLQRSGSRTNNRSNRLVAYDISDNGQLVWQLPHINEKLPDEQPDSRWFLGSPLPLGNELMVLVEERQQIRLDILASETGETIWSQPLAEVDVEYDINNRDDRKQLGLSPAFAEGILVCPTGAGAAIAVDLATRTLLWAYRFTIPKPDDVRRLANGIQLRLQVLAGNMAGMQMKSSAQGNTDGGKWIDSLPIITGDRVLLTPAGSEFLHCVNVRTGELLWRSPRADFITVAGVTNRMVILLGQKTAAAVSLDDGKIVWKQAIGMNDELVCGRGILSGNRLYVPIDSPAVVEVDTTNGEVVGTSLGRGSSLPGNLISYRGEVISQGLDSLDVYHQTADLERGIETALRKNPDDPWAVNWRGELKLDEGNTTEGLADIRRVHGNEGPRPSASALSRAIQFALKNDFPAAADFWSEGVEIATSQKTAETIRQLAAEGFLQAHEPMKAWEVCKDCLQPSTFSAPNDNEALLRDPIDTSLWIASSRWFQRKLNQILEASSSEKIELTIDEDEKNEFQ
;
A
#
# COMPACT_ATOMS: atom_id res chain seq x y z
N MET A 1 -26.20 -43.69 14.93
CA MET A 1 -26.39 -45.15 15.01
C MET A 1 -26.00 -45.75 13.67
N SER A 2 -24.85 -46.42 13.58
CA SER A 2 -24.48 -47.33 12.49
C SER A 2 -25.22 -48.68 12.71
N PRO A 3 -25.27 -49.69 11.79
CA PRO A 3 -24.08 -50.32 11.15
C PRO A 3 -24.28 -50.89 9.70
N SER A 4 -23.22 -51.02 8.87
CA SER A 4 -22.49 -52.26 8.46
C SER A 4 -23.31 -53.26 7.58
N LYS A 5 -22.84 -54.04 6.58
CA LYS A 5 -21.52 -54.54 6.14
C LYS A 5 -21.73 -55.58 4.97
N PHE A 6 -20.70 -55.82 4.13
CA PHE A 6 -20.36 -57.06 3.33
C PHE A 6 -21.27 -57.52 2.16
N CYS A 7 -20.83 -58.10 1.01
CA CYS A 7 -19.80 -59.11 0.62
C CYS A 7 -19.51 -59.02 -0.92
N THR A 8 -18.26 -59.04 -1.46
CA THR A 8 -17.38 -60.18 -1.89
C THR A 8 -17.52 -60.56 -3.39
N VAL A 9 -16.43 -60.60 -4.21
CA VAL A 9 -15.69 -61.78 -4.79
C VAL A 9 -14.40 -61.26 -5.50
N ALA A 10 -13.17 -61.53 -4.99
CA ALA A 10 -12.13 -62.53 -5.40
C ALA A 10 -11.60 -62.41 -6.86
N VAL A 11 -10.29 -62.33 -7.17
CA VAL A 11 -9.25 -63.41 -7.19
C VAL A 11 -7.86 -62.71 -7.39
N GLN A 12 -6.87 -62.82 -6.46
CA GLN A 12 -5.70 -63.75 -6.42
C GLN A 12 -4.59 -63.43 -7.47
N ARG A 13 -3.24 -63.39 -7.25
CA ARG A 13 -2.29 -63.93 -6.24
C ARG A 13 -0.89 -63.24 -6.28
N PHE A 14 -0.27 -63.10 -5.10
CA PHE A 14 1.13 -63.38 -4.65
C PHE A 14 2.36 -62.99 -5.49
N SER A 15 3.43 -62.39 -4.90
CA SER A 15 4.38 -63.10 -4.02
C SER A 15 4.97 -62.28 -2.85
N SER A 16 5.10 -62.97 -1.71
CA SER A 16 5.67 -62.65 -0.40
C SER A 16 7.18 -62.94 -0.28
N VAL A 17 7.88 -62.26 0.66
CA VAL A 17 8.79 -62.80 1.74
C VAL A 17 9.00 -61.63 2.75
N SER A 18 8.33 -61.57 3.93
CA SER A 18 8.74 -62.00 5.30
C SER A 18 10.15 -61.55 5.77
N SER A 19 10.48 -61.19 7.02
CA SER A 19 9.78 -60.99 8.29
C SER A 19 10.86 -60.73 9.39
N HIS A 20 10.49 -60.00 10.44
CA HIS A 20 10.99 -60.10 11.85
C HIS A 20 12.43 -59.64 12.17
N VAL A 21 12.82 -59.07 13.34
CA VAL A 21 12.24 -58.90 14.70
C VAL A 21 13.20 -57.92 15.45
N VAL A 22 12.69 -56.85 16.10
CA VAL A 22 12.69 -56.62 17.58
C VAL A 22 14.00 -56.15 18.22
N LEU A 23 13.91 -55.01 18.95
CA LEU A 23 14.69 -54.54 20.12
C LEU A 23 16.24 -54.52 19.99
N ALA A 24 17.01 -53.55 20.49
CA ALA A 24 16.86 -52.74 21.68
C ALA A 24 18.11 -51.84 21.83
N PHE A 25 17.90 -50.67 22.43
CA PHE A 25 18.84 -49.93 23.32
C PHE A 25 20.12 -49.35 22.70
N VAL A 26 20.29 -48.01 22.66
CA VAL A 26 20.56 -47.08 23.78
C VAL A 26 21.96 -47.28 24.38
N LEU A 27 22.75 -46.20 24.31
CA LEU A 27 23.99 -45.89 25.05
C LEU A 27 25.26 -46.69 24.71
N LEU A 28 26.24 -46.04 24.08
CA LEU A 28 27.48 -45.71 24.79
C LEU A 28 28.27 -44.60 24.08
N GLU A 29 28.72 -43.66 24.89
CA GLU A 29 29.65 -42.59 24.57
C GLU A 29 31.08 -43.06 24.20
N CYS A 30 31.75 -42.16 23.49
CA CYS A 30 33.16 -41.75 23.69
C CYS A 30 34.31 -42.55 23.05
N THR A 31 35.21 -41.73 22.48
CA THR A 31 36.63 -41.93 22.13
C THR A 31 36.96 -42.68 20.83
N PHE A 32 37.51 -41.98 19.83
CA PHE A 32 38.95 -41.74 19.74
C PHE A 32 39.29 -40.65 18.71
N PHE A 33 40.21 -39.78 19.13
CA PHE A 33 40.81 -38.66 18.41
C PHE A 33 42.00 -39.17 17.57
N ILE A 34 42.31 -38.49 16.46
CA ILE A 34 43.65 -38.15 15.87
C ILE A 34 43.70 -38.32 14.35
N GLY A 35 43.83 -37.17 13.66
CA GLY A 35 45.00 -36.90 12.83
C GLY A 35 44.86 -36.99 11.30
N GLY A 36 45.18 -35.89 10.61
CA GLY A 36 45.96 -35.97 9.36
C GLY A 36 45.39 -35.29 8.11
N MET A 37 45.55 -33.97 8.07
CA MET A 37 45.82 -33.09 6.92
C MET A 37 46.11 -33.69 5.51
N GLN A 38 45.65 -32.90 4.50
CA GLN A 38 46.11 -32.76 3.09
C GLN A 38 45.52 -33.69 2.01
N ARG A 39 44.68 -33.14 1.10
CA ARG A 39 45.11 -32.62 -0.22
C ARG A 39 43.92 -32.12 -1.06
N VAL A 40 44.19 -31.02 -1.74
CA VAL A 40 43.40 -30.34 -2.76
C VAL A 40 43.45 -31.13 -4.07
N ASN A 41 42.32 -31.28 -4.78
CA ASN A 41 42.19 -30.97 -6.22
C ASN A 41 40.79 -31.25 -6.79
N PHE A 42 40.14 -30.16 -7.23
CA PHE A 42 39.50 -29.96 -8.53
C PHE A 42 39.29 -31.19 -9.45
N LEU A 43 38.02 -31.58 -9.67
CA LEU A 43 37.34 -31.59 -10.99
C LEU A 43 35.97 -32.31 -10.94
N ARG A 44 35.05 -31.79 -11.77
CA ARG A 44 33.77 -32.36 -12.26
C ARG A 44 32.46 -31.98 -11.56
N VAL A 45 31.96 -30.85 -12.03
CA VAL A 45 30.60 -30.64 -12.55
C VAL A 45 30.08 -31.88 -13.34
N LEU A 46 28.97 -32.47 -12.88
CA LEU A 46 27.73 -32.70 -13.65
C LEU A 46 26.74 -33.58 -12.88
N ASN A 47 25.49 -33.12 -12.88
CA ASN A 47 24.23 -33.82 -12.58
C ASN A 47 23.97 -34.27 -11.13
N ASN A 48 23.09 -33.52 -10.46
CA ASN A 48 21.74 -34.03 -10.22
C ASN A 48 20.82 -32.90 -9.75
N SER A 49 19.90 -32.51 -10.62
CA SER A 49 18.55 -32.11 -10.23
C SER A 49 17.92 -33.28 -9.46
N ILE A 50 17.37 -33.02 -8.26
CA ILE A 50 16.24 -33.73 -7.63
C ILE A 50 16.01 -33.05 -6.28
N THR A 51 14.87 -32.35 -6.19
CA THR A 51 14.08 -32.05 -4.99
C THR A 51 14.82 -31.99 -3.64
N SER A 52 15.05 -30.78 -3.12
CA SER A 52 15.22 -30.61 -1.68
C SER A 52 14.03 -29.85 -1.10
N CYS A 53 13.10 -30.59 -0.50
CA CYS A 53 12.28 -30.07 0.58
C CYS A 53 13.19 -29.74 1.77
N VAL A 54 13.79 -28.54 1.79
CA VAL A 54 14.44 -28.03 2.99
C VAL A 54 13.36 -27.40 3.85
N ARG A 55 12.89 -28.17 4.81
CA ARG A 55 12.18 -27.68 5.99
C ARG A 55 13.19 -26.80 6.74
N ALA A 56 13.13 -25.49 6.53
CA ALA A 56 13.94 -24.53 7.26
C ALA A 56 13.39 -24.42 8.69
N GLU A 57 13.88 -25.28 9.58
CA GLU A 57 13.80 -25.03 11.01
C GLU A 57 14.72 -23.85 11.33
N LEU A 58 14.14 -22.65 11.36
CA LEU A 58 14.80 -21.47 11.94
C LEU A 58 14.88 -21.68 13.46
N PRO A 59 16.03 -21.43 14.10
CA PRO A 59 16.14 -21.52 15.54
C PRO A 59 15.23 -20.48 16.20
N PRO A 60 14.64 -20.76 17.37
CA PRO A 60 13.89 -19.77 18.12
C PRO A 60 14.85 -18.64 18.52
N THR A 61 14.64 -17.46 17.96
CA THR A 61 15.37 -16.25 18.32
C THR A 61 15.06 -15.90 19.77
N SER A 62 16.03 -16.12 20.66
CA SER A 62 16.04 -15.57 22.00
C SER A 62 15.94 -14.04 21.91
N LEU A 63 15.10 -13.46 22.76
CA LEU A 63 14.97 -12.03 22.98
C LEU A 63 16.29 -11.50 23.57
N GLU A 64 17.27 -11.17 22.72
CA GLU A 64 18.41 -10.35 23.15
C GLU A 64 17.90 -8.93 23.44
N GLU A 65 18.11 -8.47 24.67
CA GLU A 65 17.81 -7.12 25.14
C GLU A 65 18.76 -6.12 24.48
N GLU A 66 18.48 -5.73 23.24
CA GLU A 66 19.08 -4.54 22.64
C GLU A 66 18.58 -3.29 23.38
N SER A 67 19.49 -2.44 23.85
CA SER A 67 19.13 -1.14 24.39
C SER A 67 18.47 -0.29 23.29
N VAL A 68 17.20 0.06 23.49
CA VAL A 68 16.39 0.79 22.50
C VAL A 68 16.85 2.25 22.48
N SER A 69 17.77 2.60 21.59
CA SER A 69 18.09 4.00 21.27
C SER A 69 17.04 4.51 20.28
N SER A 70 15.92 5.07 20.76
CA SER A 70 14.95 5.78 19.91
C SER A 70 15.39 7.21 19.64
N GLY A 71 15.11 7.76 18.44
CA GLY A 71 15.37 9.16 18.09
C GLY A 71 14.34 10.15 18.65
N VAL A 72 13.50 9.70 19.59
CA VAL A 72 12.34 10.42 20.12
C VAL A 72 12.36 10.40 21.64
N TYR A 73 12.00 11.53 22.23
CA TYR A 73 11.68 11.74 23.64
C TYR A 73 10.17 11.87 23.80
N LEU A 74 9.60 11.06 24.69
CA LEU A 74 8.17 11.07 24.98
C LEU A 74 7.86 12.11 26.08
N PRO A 75 6.72 12.84 26.00
CA PRO A 75 6.30 13.73 27.07
C PRO A 75 6.19 12.96 28.40
N SER A 76 7.03 13.28 29.37
CA SER A 76 7.10 12.59 30.67
C SER A 76 7.36 13.58 31.82
N GLU A 77 6.80 13.29 33.00
CA GLU A 77 6.95 14.12 34.20
C GLU A 77 7.17 13.26 35.44
N ARG A 78 8.37 13.36 36.05
CA ARG A 78 8.72 12.61 37.27
C ARG A 78 7.77 12.83 38.45
N LEU A 79 7.14 14.00 38.55
CA LEU A 79 6.17 14.29 39.61
C LEU A 79 4.90 13.43 39.41
N ARG A 80 4.43 13.31 38.17
CA ARG A 80 3.24 12.52 37.81
C ARG A 80 3.46 11.03 38.01
N GLU A 81 4.64 10.53 37.68
CA GLU A 81 5.03 9.14 37.97
C GLU A 81 4.98 8.84 39.47
N ARG A 82 5.51 9.73 40.32
CA ARG A 82 5.43 9.56 41.78
C ARG A 82 4.00 9.60 42.31
N GLN A 83 3.16 10.48 41.76
CA GLN A 83 1.73 10.52 42.11
C GLN A 83 1.03 9.22 41.71
N PHE A 84 1.35 8.68 40.53
CA PHE A 84 0.82 7.41 40.06
C PHE A 84 1.21 6.25 40.98
N ASP A 85 2.50 6.13 41.32
CA ASP A 85 3.01 5.12 42.26
C ASP A 85 2.35 5.25 43.64
N GLN A 86 2.15 6.48 44.11
CA GLN A 86 1.45 6.75 45.37
C GLN A 86 0.00 6.28 45.31
N ALA A 87 -0.72 6.53 44.22
CA ALA A 87 -2.09 6.06 44.02
C ALA A 87 -2.17 4.54 44.09
N GLN A 88 -1.25 3.84 43.41
CA GLN A 88 -1.18 2.37 43.45
C GLN A 88 -0.93 1.83 44.87
N ARG A 89 -0.02 2.45 45.63
CA ARG A 89 0.23 2.07 47.03
C ARG A 89 -1.00 2.28 47.93
N LEU A 90 -1.76 3.36 47.70
CA LEU A 90 -2.99 3.62 48.44
C LEU A 90 -4.07 2.56 48.15
N ILE A 91 -4.21 2.15 46.89
CA ILE A 91 -5.10 1.04 46.49
C ILE A 91 -4.68 -0.25 47.19
N ALA A 92 -3.39 -0.60 47.13
CA ALA A 92 -2.85 -1.80 47.78
C ALA A 92 -3.03 -1.78 49.30
N ALA A 93 -2.97 -0.61 49.93
CA ALA A 93 -3.22 -0.41 51.36
C ALA A 93 -4.72 -0.35 51.73
N GLY A 94 -5.64 -0.50 50.77
CA GLY A 94 -7.08 -0.42 51.00
C GLY A 94 -7.62 1.00 51.29
N ARG A 95 -6.80 2.04 51.13
CA ARG A 95 -7.19 3.45 51.34
C ARG A 95 -7.86 4.01 50.09
N MET A 96 -9.03 3.46 49.76
CA MET A 96 -9.70 3.70 48.49
C MET A 96 -10.09 5.17 48.27
N ALA A 97 -10.58 5.88 49.28
CA ALA A 97 -11.01 7.28 49.13
C ALA A 97 -9.86 8.25 48.80
N ASP A 98 -8.68 8.01 49.37
CA ASP A 98 -7.48 8.82 49.08
C ASP A 98 -6.92 8.48 47.69
N ALA A 99 -6.97 7.19 47.32
CA ALA A 99 -6.57 6.75 45.99
C ALA A 99 -7.47 7.36 44.90
N THR A 100 -8.79 7.30 45.05
CA THR A 100 -9.74 7.84 44.06
C THR A 100 -9.65 9.36 43.93
N ALA A 101 -9.34 10.08 45.01
CA ALA A 101 -9.07 11.52 44.97
C ALA A 101 -7.84 11.84 44.12
N LEU A 102 -6.74 11.12 44.34
CA LEU A 102 -5.49 11.32 43.61
C LEU A 102 -5.63 10.95 42.12
N LEU A 103 -6.38 9.89 41.81
CA LEU A 103 -6.66 9.49 40.43
C LEU A 103 -7.50 10.54 39.67
N ASP A 104 -8.52 11.17 40.28
CA ASP A 104 -9.28 12.26 39.64
C ASP A 104 -8.43 13.52 39.44
N GLU A 105 -7.52 13.84 40.36
CA GLU A 105 -6.56 14.94 40.20
C GLU A 105 -5.68 14.73 38.94
N MET A 106 -5.23 13.50 38.72
CA MET A 106 -4.43 13.14 37.55
C MET A 106 -5.22 13.24 36.25
N LEU A 107 -6.51 12.85 36.24
CA LEU A 107 -7.39 13.03 35.07
C LEU A 107 -7.69 14.51 34.77
N THR A 108 -7.55 15.39 35.77
CA THR A 108 -7.81 16.84 35.64
C THR A 108 -6.65 17.59 34.98
N ALA A 109 -5.47 16.98 34.90
CA ALA A 109 -4.32 17.59 34.25
C ALA A 109 -4.63 17.96 32.79
N GLU A 110 -4.24 19.15 32.34
CA GLU A 110 -4.47 19.57 30.94
C GLU A 110 -3.69 18.67 29.98
N GLN A 111 -2.39 18.52 30.21
CA GLN A 111 -1.52 17.70 29.37
C GLN A 111 -1.55 16.23 29.79
N ASP A 112 -1.49 15.34 28.80
CA ASP A 112 -1.28 13.91 29.01
C ASP A 112 0.21 13.58 28.84
N VAL A 113 0.70 12.63 29.65
CA VAL A 113 2.11 12.24 29.70
C VAL A 113 2.23 10.73 29.69
N PHE A 114 3.35 10.22 29.20
CA PHE A 114 3.68 8.80 29.30
C PHE A 114 4.28 8.50 30.67
N LEU A 115 3.94 7.33 31.20
CA LEU A 115 4.56 6.77 32.39
C LEU A 115 5.73 5.89 31.95
N GLU A 116 6.96 6.27 32.29
CA GLU A 116 8.11 5.40 32.09
C GLU A 116 8.12 4.39 33.25
N ALA A 117 7.61 3.17 33.01
CA ALA A 117 7.80 2.07 33.94
C ALA A 117 9.31 1.96 34.21
N GLY A 118 9.72 1.81 35.47
CA GLY A 118 11.11 1.99 35.93
C GLY A 118 12.22 1.15 35.28
N ASN A 119 11.94 0.41 34.20
CA ASN A 119 12.91 -0.15 33.26
C ASN A 119 12.95 0.69 31.97
N THR A 120 14.08 1.35 31.73
CA THR A 120 14.39 2.06 30.48
C THR A 120 14.35 1.18 29.21
N ASN A 121 14.22 -0.14 29.36
CA ASN A 121 14.17 -1.11 28.28
C ASN A 121 12.75 -1.45 27.78
N ASP A 122 11.68 -0.97 28.44
CA ASP A 122 10.33 -1.24 27.95
C ASP A 122 10.09 -0.55 26.60
N GLN A 123 9.85 -1.36 25.56
CA GLN A 123 9.57 -0.86 24.21
C GLN A 123 8.25 -0.08 24.16
N THR A 124 7.30 -0.37 25.06
CA THR A 124 5.98 0.26 25.06
C THR A 124 5.79 1.09 26.32
N CYS A 125 5.48 2.38 26.14
CA CYS A 125 5.05 3.26 27.22
C CYS A 125 3.54 3.46 27.16
N ARG A 126 2.88 3.58 28.32
CA ARG A 126 1.44 3.83 28.42
C ARG A 126 1.18 5.25 28.89
N SER A 127 0.10 5.84 28.39
CA SER A 127 -0.37 7.14 28.87
C SER A 127 -0.79 7.05 30.34
N MET A 128 -0.48 8.11 31.09
CA MET A 128 -0.96 8.31 32.45
C MET A 128 -2.49 8.33 32.50
N LYS A 129 -3.14 9.17 31.67
CA LYS A 129 -4.61 9.27 31.68
C LYS A 129 -5.26 7.95 31.28
N ALA A 130 -4.73 7.28 30.26
CA ALA A 130 -5.23 5.97 29.84
C ALA A 130 -5.13 4.95 30.99
N ARG A 131 -3.98 4.90 31.67
CA ARG A 131 -3.75 3.95 32.77
C ARG A 131 -4.58 4.27 34.01
N VAL A 132 -4.76 5.56 34.34
CA VAL A 132 -5.64 5.99 35.42
C VAL A 132 -7.10 5.63 35.13
N ALA A 133 -7.57 5.85 33.91
CA ALA A 133 -8.93 5.48 33.51
C ALA A 133 -9.16 3.96 33.58
N GLU A 134 -8.17 3.16 33.18
CA GLU A 134 -8.23 1.70 33.29
C GLU A 134 -8.25 1.23 34.75
N ILE A 135 -7.41 1.82 35.61
CA ILE A 135 -7.39 1.52 37.05
C ILE A 135 -8.76 1.81 37.66
N ILE A 136 -9.36 2.96 37.39
CA ILE A 136 -10.68 3.30 37.92
C ILE A 136 -11.74 2.28 37.49
N GLY A 137 -11.70 1.84 36.22
CA GLY A 137 -12.65 0.84 35.70
C GLY A 137 -12.46 -0.57 36.27
N THR A 138 -11.28 -0.88 36.80
CA THR A 138 -10.90 -2.19 37.35
C THR A 138 -10.74 -2.17 38.88
N LEU A 139 -11.14 -1.07 39.55
CA LEU A 139 -11.11 -0.97 41.01
C LEU A 139 -11.94 -2.10 41.66
N PRO A 140 -11.50 -2.64 42.82
CA PRO A 140 -12.34 -3.52 43.63
C PRO A 140 -13.66 -2.83 44.01
N GLU A 141 -14.68 -3.61 44.38
CA GLU A 141 -16.02 -3.12 44.73
C GLU A 141 -15.99 -1.94 45.73
N ALA A 142 -15.19 -2.04 46.79
CA ALA A 142 -15.01 -0.96 47.76
C ALA A 142 -14.41 0.33 47.15
N GLY A 143 -13.53 0.21 46.16
CA GLY A 143 -12.96 1.34 45.41
C GLY A 143 -13.95 1.96 44.44
N ALA A 144 -14.70 1.12 43.73
CA ALA A 144 -15.79 1.53 42.86
C ALA A 144 -16.88 2.32 43.64
N GLU A 145 -17.29 1.83 44.80
CA GLU A 145 -18.24 2.54 45.67
C GLU A 145 -17.69 3.88 46.18
N ALA A 146 -16.41 3.91 46.61
CA ALA A 146 -15.76 5.13 47.04
C ALA A 146 -15.72 6.19 45.92
N TYR A 147 -15.35 5.77 44.70
CA TYR A 147 -15.34 6.64 43.52
C TYR A 147 -16.75 7.19 43.22
N GLN A 148 -17.78 6.34 43.21
CA GLN A 148 -19.17 6.78 43.01
C GLN A 148 -19.61 7.77 44.10
N LEU A 149 -19.35 7.47 45.38
CA LEU A 149 -19.73 8.33 46.49
C LEU A 149 -19.10 9.73 46.39
N GLN A 150 -17.84 9.79 45.98
CA GLN A 150 -17.07 11.01 45.91
C GLN A 150 -17.46 11.89 44.71
N PHE A 151 -17.72 11.29 43.54
CA PHE A 151 -17.86 12.03 42.29
C PHE A 151 -19.28 12.09 41.70
N ARG A 152 -20.22 11.21 42.08
CA ARG A 152 -21.57 11.16 41.48
C ARG A 152 -22.29 12.50 41.49
N THR A 153 -22.24 13.23 42.61
CA THR A 153 -23.00 14.48 42.78
C THR A 153 -22.40 15.61 41.94
N ARG A 154 -21.06 15.64 41.84
CA ARG A 154 -20.35 16.63 41.01
C ARG A 154 -20.60 16.37 39.53
N ALA A 155 -20.47 15.11 39.10
CA ALA A 155 -20.69 14.72 37.72
C ALA A 155 -22.15 14.96 37.27
N ASN A 156 -23.14 14.62 38.12
CA ASN A 156 -24.55 14.92 37.82
C ASN A 156 -24.81 16.43 37.73
N ARG A 157 -24.29 17.22 38.67
CA ARG A 157 -24.49 18.69 38.65
C ARG A 157 -23.86 19.31 37.40
N ALA A 158 -22.66 18.86 37.02
CA ALA A 158 -21.99 19.33 35.81
C ALA A 158 -22.77 18.95 34.55
N LEU A 159 -23.26 17.71 34.45
CA LEU A 159 -24.07 17.26 33.32
C LEU A 159 -25.40 18.04 33.22
N GLU A 160 -26.09 18.24 34.33
CA GLU A 160 -27.35 19.01 34.35
C GLU A 160 -27.13 20.50 34.05
N ALA A 161 -25.98 21.07 34.40
CA ALA A 161 -25.62 22.43 33.99
C ALA A 161 -25.39 22.50 32.49
N ALA A 162 -24.53 21.62 31.94
CA ALA A 162 -24.22 21.58 30.52
C ALA A 162 -25.48 21.32 29.66
N LEU A 163 -26.38 20.44 30.09
CA LEU A 163 -27.66 20.21 29.42
C LEU A 163 -28.61 21.42 29.46
N ARG A 164 -28.62 22.20 30.55
CA ARG A 164 -29.45 23.41 30.66
C ARG A 164 -28.92 24.56 29.80
N GLU A 165 -27.60 24.64 29.66
CA GLU A 165 -26.91 25.67 28.88
C GLU A 165 -26.76 25.28 27.40
N ASN A 166 -27.12 24.03 27.05
CA ASN A 166 -26.86 23.43 25.75
C ASN A 166 -25.37 23.51 25.36
N ASP A 167 -24.50 23.28 26.33
CA ASP A 167 -23.04 23.29 26.19
C ASP A 167 -22.53 21.90 25.83
N ASP A 168 -22.16 21.73 24.56
CA ASP A 168 -21.73 20.45 24.00
C ASP A 168 -20.35 20.03 24.51
N GLU A 169 -19.42 20.97 24.59
CA GLU A 169 -18.09 20.72 25.16
C GLU A 169 -18.19 20.41 26.65
N GLY A 170 -19.14 21.02 27.37
CA GLY A 170 -19.46 20.68 28.75
C GLY A 170 -19.92 19.23 28.94
N ILE A 171 -20.78 18.72 28.04
CA ILE A 171 -21.22 17.31 28.08
C ILE A 171 -20.06 16.36 27.78
N ILE A 172 -19.25 16.68 26.77
CA ILE A 172 -18.04 15.92 26.43
C ILE A 172 -17.05 15.92 27.61
N ALA A 173 -16.84 17.05 28.27
CA ALA A 173 -15.95 17.17 29.42
C ALA A 173 -16.39 16.25 30.58
N VAL A 174 -17.68 16.16 30.84
CA VAL A 174 -18.24 15.21 31.85
C VAL A 174 -17.97 13.77 31.42
N ALA A 175 -18.20 13.43 30.15
CA ALA A 175 -17.96 12.09 29.61
C ALA A 175 -16.48 11.69 29.69
N ARG A 176 -15.55 12.62 29.44
CA ARG A 176 -14.10 12.40 29.52
C ARG A 176 -13.61 12.20 30.95
N ARG A 177 -13.99 13.11 31.87
CA ARG A 177 -13.44 13.15 33.24
C ARG A 177 -14.07 12.11 34.17
N TRP A 178 -15.39 12.01 34.17
CA TRP A 178 -16.14 11.16 35.10
C TRP A 178 -16.78 9.97 34.40
N PHE A 179 -16.12 9.44 33.37
CA PHE A 179 -16.60 8.34 32.53
C PHE A 179 -17.22 7.20 33.33
N HIS A 180 -16.52 6.75 34.38
CA HIS A 180 -16.94 5.63 35.24
C HIS A 180 -18.09 5.95 36.22
N THR A 181 -18.67 7.15 36.18
CA THR A 181 -19.91 7.47 36.91
C THR A 181 -21.15 7.20 36.07
N LYS A 182 -22.33 7.10 36.70
CA LYS A 182 -23.62 7.03 35.96
C LYS A 182 -23.84 8.26 35.07
N ALA A 183 -23.43 9.44 35.55
CA ALA A 183 -23.50 10.69 34.78
C ALA A 183 -22.56 10.66 33.57
N GLY A 184 -21.33 10.16 33.74
CA GLY A 184 -20.33 10.05 32.68
C GLY A 184 -20.77 9.12 31.55
N HIS A 185 -21.28 7.93 31.85
CA HIS A 185 -21.82 7.03 30.82
C HIS A 185 -23.02 7.65 30.09
N ARG A 186 -23.91 8.34 30.82
CA ARG A 186 -25.02 9.07 30.19
C ARG A 186 -24.52 10.19 29.28
N ALA A 187 -23.52 10.95 29.73
CA ALA A 187 -22.87 11.98 28.94
C ALA A 187 -22.23 11.40 27.67
N ALA A 188 -21.53 10.26 27.78
CA ALA A 188 -20.92 9.56 26.66
C ALA A 188 -21.96 9.09 25.61
N ILE A 189 -23.12 8.56 26.03
CA ILE A 189 -24.21 8.24 25.10
C ILE A 189 -24.74 9.50 24.41
N LEU A 190 -24.95 10.59 25.16
CA LEU A 190 -25.45 11.84 24.59
C LEU A 190 -24.46 12.42 23.58
N THR A 191 -23.16 12.35 23.88
CA THR A 191 -22.08 12.72 22.96
C THR A 191 -22.12 11.87 21.69
N ALA A 192 -22.24 10.54 21.81
CA ALA A 192 -22.34 9.67 20.64
C ALA A 192 -23.61 9.94 19.80
N ALA A 193 -24.75 10.21 20.44
CA ALA A 193 -25.99 10.54 19.76
C ALA A 193 -25.86 11.83 18.95
N ARG A 194 -25.20 12.84 19.52
CA ARG A 194 -24.95 14.11 18.82
C ARG A 194 -24.00 13.95 17.65
N PHE A 195 -22.93 13.16 17.81
CA PHE A 195 -22.04 12.84 16.70
C PHE A 195 -22.77 12.12 15.56
N LEU A 196 -23.74 11.25 15.87
CA LEU A 196 -24.62 10.69 14.84
C LEU A 196 -25.51 11.75 14.18
N GLU A 197 -26.09 12.67 14.95
CA GLU A 197 -26.93 13.76 14.43
C GLU A 197 -26.15 14.74 13.54
N THR A 198 -24.87 15.00 13.85
CA THR A 198 -23.99 15.88 13.06
C THR A 198 -23.28 15.17 11.91
N GLY A 199 -23.60 13.89 11.64
CA GLY A 199 -23.04 13.14 10.52
C GLY A 199 -21.60 12.64 10.74
N GLN A 200 -21.18 12.47 11.99
CA GLN A 200 -19.86 11.99 12.40
C GLN A 200 -19.92 10.58 13.03
N PRO A 201 -20.27 9.53 12.26
CA PRO A 201 -20.53 8.20 12.83
C PRO A 201 -19.28 7.52 13.42
N LEU A 202 -18.07 7.87 12.94
CA LEU A 202 -16.81 7.34 13.48
C LEU A 202 -16.49 7.88 14.88
N ALA A 203 -16.74 9.18 15.11
CA ALA A 203 -16.60 9.78 16.43
C ALA A 203 -17.63 9.20 17.41
N ALA A 204 -18.85 8.93 16.93
CA ALA A 204 -19.87 8.25 17.71
C ALA A 204 -19.46 6.80 18.06
N GLU A 205 -18.94 6.04 17.10
CA GLU A 205 -18.46 4.66 17.35
C GLU A 205 -17.37 4.64 18.42
N ALA A 206 -16.40 5.56 18.38
CA ALA A 206 -15.34 5.65 19.39
C ALA A 206 -15.88 5.75 20.83
N TRP A 207 -16.93 6.55 21.05
CA TRP A 207 -17.58 6.66 22.36
C TRP A 207 -18.37 5.40 22.74
N LEU A 208 -19.10 4.81 21.78
CA LEU A 208 -19.92 3.64 22.04
C LEU A 208 -19.06 2.39 22.30
N GLU A 209 -17.98 2.19 21.56
CA GLU A 209 -17.02 1.11 21.80
C GLU A 209 -16.40 1.22 23.19
N ARG A 210 -15.98 2.44 23.59
CA ARG A 210 -15.41 2.68 24.92
C ARG A 210 -16.35 2.23 26.04
N ILE A 211 -17.65 2.50 25.90
CA ILE A 211 -18.68 2.02 26.83
C ILE A 211 -18.78 0.49 26.79
N GLY A 212 -18.83 -0.10 25.59
CA GLY A 212 -18.92 -1.55 25.40
C GLY A 212 -17.73 -2.34 25.96
N SER A 213 -16.52 -1.75 25.93
CA SER A 213 -15.30 -2.35 26.46
C SER A 213 -15.09 -2.17 27.97
N SER A 214 -15.92 -1.35 28.64
CA SER A 214 -15.74 -1.04 30.06
C SER A 214 -16.19 -2.19 30.95
N SER A 215 -15.34 -2.60 31.89
CA SER A 215 -15.67 -3.59 32.94
C SER A 215 -16.72 -3.08 33.92
N MET A 216 -16.80 -1.76 34.12
CA MET A 216 -17.73 -1.13 35.06
C MET A 216 -18.95 -0.56 34.31
N SER A 217 -19.85 -1.44 33.88
CA SER A 217 -21.10 -1.01 33.22
C SER A 217 -22.02 -0.32 34.23
N ASN A 218 -22.07 1.01 34.18
CA ASN A 218 -23.00 1.82 34.96
C ASN A 218 -24.23 2.24 34.15
N LEU A 219 -24.46 1.58 33.00
CA LEU A 219 -25.64 1.81 32.18
C LEU A 219 -26.88 1.28 32.90
N PRO A 220 -27.90 2.12 33.12
CA PRO A 220 -29.21 1.64 33.53
C PRO A 220 -29.77 0.62 32.53
N ASP A 221 -30.39 -0.46 33.00
CA ASP A 221 -30.94 -1.55 32.16
C ASP A 221 -31.90 -1.05 31.06
N ASN A 222 -32.59 0.07 31.30
CA ASN A 222 -33.51 0.68 30.33
C ASN A 222 -32.81 1.39 29.15
N LEU A 223 -31.51 1.70 29.25
CA LEU A 223 -30.72 2.32 28.18
C LEU A 223 -29.94 1.30 27.34
N LEU A 224 -29.82 0.05 27.80
CA LEU A 224 -29.10 -1.00 27.07
C LEU A 224 -29.65 -1.23 25.64
N PRO A 225 -30.98 -1.28 25.41
CA PRO A 225 -31.51 -1.42 24.05
C PRO A 225 -31.17 -0.23 23.15
N THR A 226 -31.25 0.99 23.68
CA THR A 226 -30.89 2.22 22.96
C THR A 226 -29.41 2.22 22.59
N PHE A 227 -28.54 1.85 23.53
CA PHE A 227 -27.11 1.74 23.31
C PHE A 227 -26.77 0.76 22.18
N LYS A 228 -27.35 -0.45 22.19
CA LYS A 228 -27.15 -1.47 21.15
C LYS A 228 -27.69 -1.00 19.78
N LEU A 229 -28.84 -0.33 19.76
CA LEU A 229 -29.38 0.27 18.54
C LEU A 229 -28.46 1.38 17.99
N MET A 230 -27.89 2.22 18.86
CA MET A 230 -26.92 3.23 18.44
C MET A 230 -25.66 2.59 17.85
N GLN A 231 -25.13 1.53 18.47
CA GLN A 231 -23.99 0.77 17.93
C GLN A 231 -24.31 0.18 16.55
N ALA A 232 -25.50 -0.42 16.38
CA ALA A 232 -25.94 -0.94 15.09
C ALA A 232 -26.08 0.19 14.05
N THR A 233 -26.58 1.35 14.46
CA THR A 233 -26.75 2.53 13.60
C THR A 233 -25.39 3.09 13.16
N THR A 234 -24.42 3.23 14.07
CA THR A 234 -23.06 3.66 13.73
C THR A 234 -22.38 2.69 12.78
N SER A 235 -22.46 1.38 13.02
CA SER A 235 -21.82 0.39 12.14
C SER A 235 -22.43 0.40 10.73
N ILE A 236 -23.75 0.56 10.60
CA ILE A 236 -24.39 0.73 9.27
C ILE A 236 -23.96 2.03 8.59
N ALA A 237 -23.86 3.13 9.35
CA ALA A 237 -23.46 4.43 8.82
C ALA A 237 -22.00 4.44 8.33
N ILE A 238 -21.10 3.71 9.01
CA ILE A 238 -19.69 3.56 8.63
C ILE A 238 -19.55 2.59 7.46
N ASN A 239 -20.17 1.42 7.54
CA ASN A 239 -20.10 0.41 6.52
C ASN A 239 -21.47 -0.27 6.29
N PRO A 240 -22.22 0.16 5.26
CA PRO A 240 -23.53 -0.42 4.92
C PRO A 240 -23.50 -1.92 4.59
N SER A 241 -22.32 -2.49 4.32
CA SER A 241 -22.14 -3.91 3.98
C SER A 241 -21.91 -4.83 5.19
N GLU A 242 -21.69 -4.28 6.39
CA GLU A 242 -21.29 -5.01 7.59
C GLU A 242 -22.47 -5.69 8.31
N LYS A 243 -23.16 -6.61 7.63
CA LYS A 243 -24.40 -7.23 8.12
C LYS A 243 -24.22 -8.14 9.34
N ILE A 244 -23.03 -8.70 9.55
CA ILE A 244 -22.76 -9.69 10.61
C ILE A 244 -22.71 -8.99 11.98
N LYS A 245 -21.79 -8.02 12.14
CA LYS A 245 -21.64 -7.21 13.38
C LYS A 245 -22.98 -6.57 13.79
N VAL A 246 -23.71 -6.04 12.82
CA VAL A 246 -25.04 -5.44 13.05
C VAL A 246 -26.06 -6.49 13.49
N GLY A 247 -26.04 -7.70 12.91
CA GLY A 247 -26.89 -8.81 13.34
C GLY A 247 -26.65 -9.18 14.80
N ASP A 248 -25.38 -9.34 15.18
CA ASP A 248 -24.98 -9.68 16.56
C ASP A 248 -25.42 -8.60 17.57
N LEU A 249 -25.32 -7.32 17.20
CA LEU A 249 -25.77 -6.22 18.05
C LEU A 249 -27.30 -6.16 18.21
N LEU A 250 -28.05 -6.47 17.15
CA LEU A 250 -29.51 -6.49 17.17
C LEU A 250 -30.06 -7.72 17.92
N ASP A 251 -29.28 -8.80 17.97
CA ASP A 251 -29.62 -10.01 18.70
C ASP A 251 -29.75 -9.78 20.21
N ASP A 252 -29.02 -8.80 20.75
CA ASP A 252 -29.04 -8.40 22.16
C ASP A 252 -30.24 -7.49 22.52
N VAL A 253 -31.01 -7.02 21.54
CA VAL A 253 -32.17 -6.12 21.75
C VAL A 253 -33.43 -6.94 22.07
N ASN A 254 -33.53 -7.40 23.32
CA ASN A 254 -34.61 -8.27 23.81
C ASN A 254 -35.78 -7.54 24.52
N SER A 255 -35.63 -6.25 24.86
CA SER A 255 -36.64 -5.47 25.60
C SER A 255 -37.61 -4.72 24.66
N PRO A 256 -38.88 -4.46 25.07
CA PRO A 256 -39.82 -3.67 24.29
C PRO A 256 -39.27 -2.25 24.12
N THR A 257 -38.70 -1.99 22.94
CA THR A 257 -38.02 -0.74 22.59
C THR A 257 -38.76 -0.10 21.42
N ARG A 258 -38.64 1.21 21.27
CA ARG A 258 -39.23 1.96 20.16
C ARG A 258 -38.14 2.53 19.26
N LEU A 259 -38.34 2.46 17.95
CA LEU A 259 -37.51 3.11 16.94
C LEU A 259 -38.39 4.08 16.16
N GLY A 260 -38.09 5.39 16.21
CA GLY A 260 -38.94 6.41 15.56
C GLY A 260 -40.37 6.49 16.11
N GLY A 261 -40.57 6.12 17.39
CA GLY A 261 -41.88 6.09 18.04
C GLY A 261 -42.68 4.78 17.85
N GLU A 262 -42.29 3.92 16.90
CA GLU A 262 -42.92 2.62 16.65
C GLU A 262 -42.32 1.52 17.54
N PRO A 263 -43.14 0.61 18.11
CA PRO A 263 -42.64 -0.55 18.84
C PRO A 263 -41.90 -1.50 17.90
N ILE A 264 -40.72 -1.98 18.33
CA ILE A 264 -39.95 -2.98 17.59
C ILE A 264 -40.64 -4.35 17.78
N PRO A 265 -40.96 -5.10 16.70
CA PRO A 265 -41.61 -6.40 16.79
C PRO A 265 -40.78 -7.44 17.58
N GLU A 266 -41.43 -8.51 18.03
CA GLU A 266 -40.78 -9.67 18.67
C GLU A 266 -39.74 -10.33 17.75
N LYS A 267 -38.70 -10.93 18.36
CA LYS A 267 -37.50 -11.44 17.69
C LYS A 267 -37.83 -12.49 16.63
N ASN A 268 -37.56 -12.19 15.35
CA ASN A 268 -37.58 -13.14 14.23
C ASN A 268 -36.63 -12.69 13.10
N LEU A 269 -36.30 -13.60 12.17
CA LEU A 269 -35.34 -13.35 11.08
C LEU A 269 -35.78 -12.24 10.10
N LEU A 270 -37.07 -11.88 10.09
CA LEU A 270 -37.64 -10.81 9.28
C LEU A 270 -37.50 -9.44 9.96
N ARG A 271 -37.53 -9.40 11.30
CA ARG A 271 -37.35 -8.21 12.14
C ARG A 271 -35.98 -7.59 11.89
N ASP A 272 -34.91 -8.39 11.91
CA ASP A 272 -33.55 -7.85 11.80
C ASP A 272 -33.29 -7.32 10.39
N LYS A 273 -33.79 -8.00 9.35
CA LYS A 273 -33.77 -7.48 7.97
C LYS A 273 -34.54 -6.16 7.82
N LEU A 274 -35.69 -6.03 8.49
CA LEU A 274 -36.49 -4.80 8.50
C LEU A 274 -35.80 -3.67 9.28
N LEU A 275 -35.22 -3.97 10.44
CA LEU A 275 -34.47 -3.02 11.26
C LEU A 275 -33.23 -2.52 10.53
N ILE A 276 -32.43 -3.42 9.95
CA ILE A 276 -31.26 -3.06 9.14
C ILE A 276 -31.68 -2.15 7.98
N ASN A 277 -32.77 -2.46 7.28
CA ASN A 277 -33.28 -1.59 6.22
C ASN A 277 -33.76 -0.23 6.74
N LYS A 278 -34.48 -0.19 7.87
CA LYS A 278 -34.95 1.08 8.47
C LYS A 278 -33.78 1.94 8.93
N LEU A 279 -32.78 1.36 9.59
CA LEU A 279 -31.57 2.04 10.03
C LEU A 279 -30.79 2.56 8.82
N ARG A 280 -30.60 1.73 7.78
CA ARG A 280 -29.96 2.15 6.53
C ARG A 280 -30.67 3.32 5.85
N VAL A 281 -31.99 3.32 5.84
CA VAL A 281 -32.78 4.46 5.30
C VAL A 281 -32.62 5.70 6.17
N ALA A 282 -32.61 5.55 7.50
CA ALA A 282 -32.44 6.66 8.42
C ALA A 282 -31.04 7.28 8.34
N THR A 283 -30.00 6.48 8.12
CA THR A 283 -28.60 6.94 8.01
C THR A 283 -28.25 7.44 6.60
N ALA A 284 -29.07 7.18 5.58
CA ALA A 284 -28.76 7.55 4.19
C ALA A 284 -29.06 9.02 3.82
N GLY A 285 -29.77 9.79 4.67
CA GLY A 285 -30.12 11.19 4.40
C GLY A 285 -30.99 11.41 3.14
N SER A 286 -31.47 12.64 2.92
CA SER A 286 -32.23 13.03 1.71
C SER A 286 -31.38 13.17 0.43
N GLY A 287 -30.08 12.85 0.49
CA GLY A 287 -29.15 12.87 -0.63
C GLY A 287 -28.57 11.49 -0.87
N ALA A 288 -29.34 10.60 -1.51
CA ALA A 288 -28.91 9.25 -1.83
C ALA A 288 -27.81 9.24 -2.91
N HIS A 289 -26.57 9.53 -2.51
CA HIS A 289 -25.35 9.20 -3.25
C HIS A 289 -24.56 8.05 -2.58
N SER A 290 -25.15 7.36 -1.60
CA SER A 290 -24.47 6.42 -0.69
C SER A 290 -23.81 5.21 -1.35
N ASN A 291 -24.24 4.78 -2.54
CA ASN A 291 -23.55 3.69 -3.25
C ASN A 291 -22.20 4.14 -3.83
N LEU A 292 -22.08 5.42 -4.23
CA LEU A 292 -20.86 5.95 -4.84
C LEU A 292 -19.78 6.22 -3.77
N ALA A 293 -20.19 6.71 -2.59
CA ALA A 293 -19.27 6.94 -1.46
C ALA A 293 -18.64 5.63 -0.95
N THR A 294 -19.39 4.53 -0.89
CA THR A 294 -18.83 3.21 -0.53
C THR A 294 -17.84 2.67 -1.55
N GLU A 295 -17.88 3.11 -2.80
CA GLU A 295 -16.94 2.69 -3.85
C GLU A 295 -15.70 3.59 -3.94
N ASN A 296 -15.75 4.81 -3.39
CA ASN A 296 -14.63 5.75 -3.49
C ASN A 296 -13.32 5.19 -2.92
N TRP A 297 -12.23 5.60 -3.56
CA TRP A 297 -10.87 5.36 -3.13
C TRP A 297 -10.25 6.72 -2.80
N GLU A 298 -10.49 7.19 -1.57
CA GLU A 298 -10.29 8.59 -1.18
C GLU A 298 -8.92 8.85 -0.56
N MET A 299 -8.15 7.80 -0.26
CA MET A 299 -6.85 7.90 0.39
C MET A 299 -5.93 6.75 0.00
N SER A 300 -4.64 6.88 0.30
CA SER A 300 -3.67 5.78 0.16
C SER A 300 -4.17 4.53 0.89
N ARG A 301 -4.10 3.35 0.24
CA ARG A 301 -4.66 2.07 0.73
C ARG A 301 -6.19 2.06 0.94
N GLY A 302 -6.92 3.04 0.42
CA GLY A 302 -8.38 3.00 0.20
C GLY A 302 -9.27 3.27 1.42
N THR A 303 -8.87 2.85 2.62
CA THR A 303 -9.66 2.99 3.85
C THR A 303 -8.82 3.54 5.02
N PRO A 304 -9.44 4.14 6.06
CA PRO A 304 -8.71 4.71 7.20
C PRO A 304 -7.84 3.73 7.98
N ASP A 305 -8.24 2.45 8.06
CA ASP A 305 -7.50 1.36 8.68
C ASP A 305 -6.35 0.83 7.80
N ARG A 306 -6.28 1.31 6.55
CA ARG A 306 -5.28 0.98 5.52
C ARG A 306 -5.28 -0.50 5.10
N ASN A 307 -6.38 -1.22 5.34
CA ASN A 307 -6.56 -2.62 4.97
C ASN A 307 -7.76 -2.83 4.02
N SER A 308 -7.85 -2.01 2.96
CA SER A 308 -8.94 -2.10 1.98
C SER A 308 -8.91 -3.43 1.22
N VAL A 309 -9.90 -4.29 1.48
CA VAL A 309 -10.20 -5.48 0.69
C VAL A 309 -11.42 -5.18 -0.18
N ARG A 310 -11.20 -5.01 -1.48
CA ARG A 310 -12.27 -4.68 -2.45
C ARG A 310 -12.51 -5.87 -3.39
N PRO A 311 -13.77 -6.13 -3.78
CA PRO A 311 -14.05 -6.98 -4.92
C PRO A 311 -13.29 -6.46 -6.14
N CYS A 312 -12.50 -7.35 -6.72
CA CYS A 312 -11.74 -7.13 -7.93
C CYS A 312 -11.62 -8.49 -8.62
N ASP A 313 -11.91 -8.50 -9.91
CA ASP A 313 -11.60 -9.60 -10.80
C ASP A 313 -10.34 -9.29 -11.63
N ARG A 314 -9.97 -10.23 -12.49
CA ARG A 314 -8.78 -10.13 -13.34
C ARG A 314 -8.86 -8.91 -14.28
N PRO A 315 -7.82 -8.04 -14.35
CA PRO A 315 -7.81 -6.92 -15.27
C PRO A 315 -7.46 -7.36 -16.69
N LEU A 316 -8.25 -6.94 -17.68
CA LEU A 316 -7.86 -7.02 -19.09
C LEU A 316 -6.92 -5.85 -19.38
N LEU A 317 -5.60 -6.10 -19.53
CA LEU A 317 -4.56 -5.08 -19.68
C LEU A 317 -4.51 -4.43 -21.08
N VAL A 318 -5.69 -4.04 -21.54
CA VAL A 318 -5.97 -3.23 -22.72
C VAL A 318 -6.57 -1.92 -22.17
N PRO A 319 -5.85 -0.79 -22.16
CA PRO A 319 -6.37 0.44 -21.56
C PRO A 319 -7.61 0.91 -22.31
N ARG A 320 -8.71 1.14 -21.57
CA ARG A 320 -9.89 1.88 -22.02
C ARG A 320 -9.49 3.29 -22.45
N PHE A 321 -8.64 3.92 -21.65
CA PHE A 321 -7.89 5.12 -21.99
C PHE A 321 -6.59 5.18 -21.20
N ARG A 322 -5.70 6.07 -21.65
CA ARG A 322 -4.41 6.37 -21.04
C ARG A 322 -4.21 7.88 -20.94
N VAL A 323 -3.76 8.35 -19.77
CA VAL A 323 -3.43 9.75 -19.54
C VAL A 323 -1.93 9.89 -19.19
N PRO A 324 -1.13 10.63 -19.98
CA PRO A 324 0.28 10.89 -19.66
C PRO A 324 0.44 11.75 -18.39
N LEU A 325 1.40 11.38 -17.53
CA LEU A 325 1.75 12.10 -16.28
C LEU A 325 3.07 12.87 -16.38
N THR A 326 3.84 12.68 -17.45
CA THR A 326 5.08 13.41 -17.74
C THR A 326 4.82 14.72 -18.49
N LEU A 327 5.77 15.65 -18.43
CA LEU A 327 5.64 16.94 -19.10
C LEU A 327 5.91 16.87 -20.61
N HIS A 328 6.76 15.94 -21.03
CA HIS A 328 7.23 15.85 -22.41
C HIS A 328 7.66 14.42 -22.78
N PRO A 329 7.49 13.97 -24.04
CA PRO A 329 7.91 12.63 -24.47
C PRO A 329 9.39 12.29 -24.23
N GLN A 330 10.29 13.28 -24.30
CA GLN A 330 11.71 13.07 -23.96
C GLN A 330 11.91 12.75 -22.46
N GLU A 331 11.10 13.35 -21.58
CA GLU A 331 11.14 13.06 -20.15
C GLU A 331 10.69 11.62 -19.86
N GLN A 332 9.67 11.15 -20.59
CA GLN A 332 9.25 9.74 -20.55
C GLN A 332 10.39 8.79 -20.96
N GLN A 333 11.15 9.11 -22.02
CA GLN A 333 12.30 8.30 -22.43
C GLN A 333 13.41 8.28 -21.35
N LEU A 334 13.71 9.44 -20.75
CA LEU A 334 14.67 9.52 -19.64
C LEU A 334 14.22 8.72 -18.43
N LEU A 335 12.92 8.72 -18.13
CA LEU A 335 12.34 7.96 -17.03
C LEU A 335 12.46 6.45 -17.25
N VAL A 336 12.23 5.98 -18.48
CA VAL A 336 12.43 4.57 -18.85
C VAL A 336 13.89 4.16 -18.64
N LYS A 337 14.86 4.95 -19.16
CA LYS A 337 16.30 4.69 -18.96
C LYS A 337 16.69 4.70 -17.48
N ARG A 338 16.15 5.64 -16.70
CA ARG A 338 16.43 5.74 -15.26
C ARG A 338 15.88 4.53 -14.51
N ARG A 339 14.68 4.06 -14.85
CA ARG A 339 14.07 2.85 -14.30
C ARG A 339 14.89 1.60 -14.63
N GLU A 340 15.30 1.45 -15.88
CA GLU A 340 16.11 0.30 -16.33
C GLU A 340 17.43 0.24 -15.56
N LEU A 341 18.13 1.37 -15.40
CA LEU A 341 19.35 1.47 -14.60
C LEU A 341 19.14 1.06 -13.13
N LEU A 342 18.02 1.47 -12.51
CA LEU A 342 17.70 1.09 -11.14
C LEU A 342 17.34 -0.40 -11.01
N ALA A 343 16.63 -0.95 -12.00
CA ALA A 343 16.27 -2.36 -12.04
C ALA A 343 17.51 -3.26 -12.23
N GLU A 344 18.46 -2.87 -13.09
CA GLU A 344 19.76 -3.56 -13.26
C GLU A 344 20.58 -3.58 -11.97
N GLN A 345 20.43 -2.56 -11.11
CA GLN A 345 21.05 -2.50 -9.79
C GLN A 345 20.31 -3.34 -8.73
N GLY A 346 19.27 -4.09 -9.10
CA GLY A 346 18.46 -4.90 -8.21
C GLY A 346 17.64 -4.07 -7.21
N SER A 347 17.35 -2.80 -7.53
CA SER A 347 16.48 -1.96 -6.72
C SER A 347 15.06 -2.03 -7.27
N PRO A 348 14.05 -2.41 -6.47
CA PRO A 348 12.67 -2.47 -6.95
C PRO A 348 12.22 -1.04 -7.31
N VAL A 349 11.66 -0.89 -8.50
CA VAL A 349 11.29 0.42 -9.05
C VAL A 349 9.77 0.55 -9.08
N LEU A 350 9.21 1.16 -8.03
CA LEU A 350 7.77 1.38 -7.90
C LEU A 350 7.45 2.87 -7.94
N PRO A 351 6.27 3.26 -8.48
CA PRO A 351 5.75 4.61 -8.32
C PRO A 351 5.49 4.95 -6.85
N SER A 352 5.91 6.14 -6.40
CA SER A 352 5.60 6.64 -5.05
C SER A 352 4.15 7.12 -4.93
N GLY A 353 3.54 7.57 -6.03
CA GLY A 353 2.18 8.11 -6.07
C GLY A 353 1.09 7.03 -6.10
N THR A 354 -0.07 7.32 -5.53
CA THR A 354 -1.25 6.44 -5.57
C THR A 354 -2.45 7.24 -6.07
N PRO A 355 -3.25 6.72 -7.02
CA PRO A 355 -4.36 7.47 -7.58
C PRO A 355 -5.53 7.47 -6.59
N LEU A 356 -6.36 8.51 -6.63
CA LEU A 356 -7.66 8.53 -5.96
C LEU A 356 -8.77 8.41 -7.00
N ALA A 357 -9.87 7.81 -6.59
CA ALA A 357 -11.09 7.72 -7.37
C ALA A 357 -12.28 8.19 -6.53
N VAL A 358 -12.83 9.34 -6.87
CA VAL A 358 -13.86 10.03 -6.08
C VAL A 358 -14.99 10.47 -7.01
N GLY A 359 -16.20 9.95 -6.81
CA GLY A 359 -17.34 10.32 -7.64
C GLY A 359 -17.11 9.99 -9.12
N ASN A 360 -17.00 10.99 -9.99
CA ASN A 360 -16.69 10.77 -11.41
C ASN A 360 -15.27 11.22 -11.78
N SER A 361 -14.42 11.47 -10.79
CA SER A 361 -13.09 12.06 -10.96
C SER A 361 -12.01 11.08 -10.50
N LEU A 362 -11.02 10.86 -11.35
CA LEU A 362 -9.73 10.27 -10.98
C LEU A 362 -8.76 11.42 -10.67
N LEU A 363 -8.13 11.38 -9.51
CA LEU A 363 -7.18 12.40 -9.06
C LEU A 363 -5.79 11.79 -8.93
N VAL A 364 -4.79 12.47 -9.47
CA VAL A 364 -3.42 11.96 -9.50
C VAL A 364 -2.39 13.09 -9.40
N GLN A 365 -1.31 12.86 -8.65
CA GLN A 365 -0.16 13.75 -8.69
C GLN A 365 0.64 13.48 -9.98
N SER A 366 0.66 14.45 -10.87
CA SER A 366 1.48 14.44 -12.09
C SER A 366 2.67 15.37 -11.96
N ARG A 367 3.56 15.37 -12.96
CA ARG A 367 4.64 16.36 -13.01
C ARG A 367 4.15 17.77 -13.36
N ALA A 368 2.93 17.89 -13.87
CA ALA A 368 2.28 19.18 -14.12
C ALA A 368 1.60 19.78 -12.87
N GLY A 369 1.44 18.98 -11.81
CA GLY A 369 0.64 19.31 -10.64
C GLY A 369 -0.41 18.22 -10.36
N VAL A 370 -1.35 18.53 -9.49
CA VAL A 370 -2.53 17.71 -9.18
C VAL A 370 -3.44 17.75 -10.40
N MET A 371 -3.76 16.58 -10.96
CA MET A 371 -4.61 16.45 -12.15
C MET A 371 -5.90 15.75 -11.80
N ALA A 372 -7.03 16.32 -12.22
CA ALA A 372 -8.31 15.63 -12.25
C ALA A 372 -8.67 15.17 -13.66
N ILE A 373 -9.15 13.94 -13.75
CA ILE A 373 -9.47 13.24 -14.99
C ILE A 373 -10.89 12.71 -14.85
N ASP A 374 -11.72 12.94 -15.87
CA ASP A 374 -13.06 12.36 -15.95
C ASP A 374 -12.95 10.83 -16.06
N PHE A 375 -13.58 10.12 -15.13
CA PHE A 375 -13.49 8.66 -15.05
C PHE A 375 -14.00 8.00 -16.33
N GLU A 376 -15.12 8.46 -16.89
CA GLU A 376 -15.75 7.83 -18.06
C GLU A 376 -14.95 8.03 -19.35
N SER A 377 -14.56 9.26 -19.64
CA SER A 377 -13.95 9.64 -20.93
C SER A 377 -12.42 9.68 -20.93
N GLY A 378 -11.78 9.72 -19.77
CA GLY A 378 -10.34 9.93 -19.63
C GLY A 378 -9.89 11.35 -19.99
N LYS A 379 -10.82 12.29 -20.20
CA LYS A 379 -10.49 13.69 -20.47
C LYS A 379 -10.03 14.36 -19.19
N ARG A 380 -8.96 15.15 -19.30
CA ARG A 380 -8.51 16.02 -18.23
C ARG A 380 -9.55 17.10 -17.94
N LEU A 381 -10.00 17.17 -16.69
CA LEU A 381 -10.92 18.20 -16.19
C LEU A 381 -10.15 19.47 -15.84
N TRP A 382 -9.11 19.35 -15.00
CA TRP A 382 -8.28 20.47 -14.55
C TRP A 382 -6.88 19.98 -14.10
N ILE A 383 -5.92 20.92 -14.01
CA ILE A 383 -4.61 20.72 -13.37
C ILE A 383 -4.32 21.94 -12.52
N GLU A 384 -3.94 21.70 -11.27
CA GLU A 384 -3.57 22.75 -10.33
C GLU A 384 -2.32 22.41 -9.52
N GLY A 385 -1.73 23.41 -8.88
CA GLY A 385 -0.51 23.27 -8.09
C GLY A 385 0.77 23.54 -8.88
N LYS A 386 1.90 23.11 -8.31
CA LYS A 386 3.22 23.53 -8.81
C LYS A 386 3.79 22.59 -9.85
N LEU A 387 4.22 23.18 -10.97
CA LEU A 387 4.94 22.47 -12.04
C LEU A 387 6.29 21.94 -11.52
N ALA A 388 6.57 20.66 -11.77
CA ALA A 388 7.85 20.05 -11.40
C ALA A 388 9.02 20.64 -12.21
N PRO A 389 10.24 20.72 -11.64
CA PRO A 389 11.42 21.14 -12.39
C PRO A 389 11.66 20.22 -13.60
N SER A 390 11.94 20.81 -14.78
CA SER A 390 12.21 20.02 -16.00
C SER A 390 13.37 19.04 -15.77
N ALA A 391 13.17 17.77 -16.15
CA ALA A 391 14.24 16.78 -16.18
C ALA A 391 15.14 16.90 -17.42
N ILE A 392 14.75 17.70 -18.41
CA ILE A 392 15.46 17.86 -19.68
C ILE A 392 16.48 19.00 -19.51
N THR A 393 17.79 18.66 -19.44
CA THR A 393 18.87 19.65 -19.30
C THR A 393 19.83 19.63 -20.50
N ASN A 394 20.24 20.82 -20.98
CA ASN A 394 21.24 20.97 -22.06
C ASN A 394 22.71 20.70 -21.63
N ARG A 395 22.95 20.27 -20.38
CA ARG A 395 24.29 20.02 -19.85
C ARG A 395 24.57 18.51 -19.83
N GLY A 396 25.82 18.13 -20.10
CA GLY A 396 26.24 16.73 -20.19
C GLY A 396 25.91 15.94 -18.92
N GLN A 397 25.56 14.66 -19.10
CA GLN A 397 25.16 13.71 -18.05
C GLN A 397 26.08 13.72 -16.81
N ASN A 398 27.38 14.00 -17.01
CA ASN A 398 28.40 13.97 -15.96
C ASN A 398 28.26 15.06 -14.87
N GLU A 399 27.62 16.22 -15.14
CA GLU A 399 27.45 17.27 -14.10
C GLU A 399 26.30 16.98 -13.11
N VAL A 400 25.34 16.13 -13.48
CA VAL A 400 24.18 15.78 -12.64
C VAL A 400 24.55 14.72 -11.61
N GLU A 401 25.46 13.80 -11.95
CA GLU A 401 26.00 12.79 -11.03
C GLU A 401 26.83 13.42 -9.90
N GLU A 402 27.56 14.51 -10.16
CA GLU A 402 28.34 15.24 -9.13
C GLU A 402 27.48 16.03 -8.13
N ARG A 403 26.19 16.30 -8.41
CA ARG A 403 25.34 17.21 -7.62
C ARG A 403 24.27 16.55 -6.74
N GLY A 404 24.10 15.23 -6.81
CA GLY A 404 23.20 14.48 -5.93
C GLY A 404 21.71 14.61 -6.30
N ALA A 405 21.13 13.51 -6.77
CA ALA A 405 19.73 13.25 -7.14
C ALA A 405 19.21 13.89 -8.45
N HIS A 406 18.73 13.04 -9.36
CA HIS A 406 18.10 13.43 -10.63
C HIS A 406 16.66 13.94 -10.36
N PRO A 407 16.11 14.93 -11.10
CA PRO A 407 14.74 15.45 -10.88
C PRO A 407 13.59 14.42 -11.02
N LEU A 408 13.89 13.25 -11.56
CA LEU A 408 12.95 12.12 -11.70
C LEU A 408 12.99 11.18 -10.49
N ASP A 409 14.02 11.25 -9.65
CA ASP A 409 14.18 10.34 -8.52
C ASP A 409 13.04 10.50 -7.49
N SER A 410 12.39 11.67 -7.43
CA SER A 410 11.24 11.92 -6.56
C SER A 410 10.04 11.04 -6.90
N LEU A 411 9.89 10.59 -8.15
CA LEU A 411 8.78 9.72 -8.57
C LEU A 411 8.86 8.31 -7.97
N PHE A 412 10.02 7.92 -7.44
CA PHE A 412 10.24 6.61 -6.81
C PHE A 412 10.20 6.70 -5.29
N TYR A 413 10.67 7.81 -4.71
CA TYR A 413 10.93 7.89 -3.27
C TYR A 413 10.09 8.92 -2.51
N ASP A 414 9.60 9.97 -3.16
CA ASP A 414 8.90 11.06 -2.47
C ASP A 414 7.41 10.79 -2.32
N THR A 415 7.05 9.95 -1.35
CA THR A 415 5.64 9.65 -1.06
C THR A 415 4.90 10.82 -0.43
N THR A 416 5.60 11.71 0.29
CA THR A 416 5.03 12.92 0.91
C THR A 416 4.34 13.81 -0.10
N SER A 417 5.00 14.09 -1.23
CA SER A 417 4.45 14.99 -2.27
C SER A 417 3.65 14.25 -3.35
N SER A 418 3.71 12.91 -3.39
CA SER A 418 3.08 12.09 -4.45
C SER A 418 1.79 11.42 -4.03
N THR A 419 1.47 11.43 -2.73
CA THR A 419 0.22 10.87 -2.19
C THR A 419 -0.80 11.98 -1.96
N LEU A 420 -2.07 11.66 -2.24
CA LEU A 420 -3.21 12.54 -2.10
C LEU A 420 -4.20 11.94 -1.10
N SER A 421 -5.09 12.77 -0.58
CA SER A 421 -6.26 12.33 0.20
C SER A 421 -7.46 13.20 -0.10
N SER A 422 -8.68 12.71 0.13
CA SER A 422 -9.93 13.43 -0.14
C SER A 422 -11.00 13.08 0.89
N ASN A 423 -11.92 14.01 1.15
CA ASN A 423 -13.13 13.79 1.92
C ASN A 423 -14.39 13.65 1.03
N GLY A 424 -14.20 13.47 -0.29
CA GLY A 424 -15.29 13.40 -1.28
C GLY A 424 -15.54 14.71 -2.02
N GLU A 425 -15.29 15.86 -1.39
CA GLU A 425 -15.54 17.19 -1.97
C GLU A 425 -14.23 17.91 -2.31
N LEU A 426 -13.26 17.84 -1.39
CA LEU A 426 -11.96 18.47 -1.52
C LEU A 426 -10.87 17.40 -1.70
N VAL A 427 -9.78 17.78 -2.38
CA VAL A 427 -8.54 17.01 -2.43
C VAL A 427 -7.43 17.76 -1.70
N PHE A 428 -6.73 17.04 -0.82
CA PHE A 428 -5.68 17.56 0.05
C PHE A 428 -4.32 17.04 -0.37
N VAL A 429 -3.36 17.97 -0.48
CA VAL A 429 -2.04 17.71 -1.07
C VAL A 429 -0.95 18.39 -0.25
N VAL A 430 0.18 17.71 -0.07
CA VAL A 430 1.37 18.32 0.52
C VAL A 430 2.35 18.69 -0.59
N ASP A 431 2.56 19.98 -0.80
CA ASP A 431 3.50 20.50 -1.81
C ASP A 431 4.81 20.99 -1.18
N ARG A 432 5.94 20.74 -1.86
CA ARG A 432 7.25 21.22 -1.42
C ARG A 432 7.51 22.62 -1.95
N ASP A 433 7.95 23.50 -1.07
CA ASP A 433 8.25 24.88 -1.46
C ASP A 433 9.56 24.98 -2.26
N THR A 434 9.57 24.60 -3.54
CA THR A 434 10.79 24.78 -4.36
C THR A 434 11.06 26.27 -4.58
N SER A 435 11.88 26.88 -3.73
CA SER A 435 12.46 28.19 -3.99
C SER A 435 13.14 28.14 -5.37
N PRO A 436 12.81 29.03 -6.32
CA PRO A 436 13.56 29.10 -7.57
C PRO A 436 14.99 29.47 -7.19
N THR A 437 15.93 28.57 -7.45
CA THR A 437 17.36 28.83 -7.32
C THR A 437 17.71 30.02 -8.20
N SER A 438 17.77 31.20 -7.59
CA SER A 438 18.07 32.45 -8.30
C SER A 438 19.49 32.37 -8.86
N ARG A 439 19.64 32.70 -10.16
CA ARG A 439 20.92 32.67 -10.90
C ARG A 439 22.06 33.42 -10.18
N GLN A 440 21.76 34.39 -9.33
CA GLN A 440 22.72 35.13 -8.50
C GLN A 440 23.41 34.29 -7.41
N ARG A 441 22.83 33.16 -6.97
CA ARG A 441 23.44 32.30 -5.93
C ARG A 441 24.46 31.29 -6.46
N LEU A 442 24.51 31.06 -7.78
CA LEU A 442 25.48 30.17 -8.43
C LEU A 442 26.94 30.64 -8.34
N LEU A 443 27.18 31.87 -7.88
CA LEU A 443 28.52 32.45 -7.69
C LEU A 443 29.08 32.24 -6.27
N GLN A 444 28.28 31.75 -5.31
CA GLN A 444 28.79 31.44 -3.98
C GLN A 444 29.32 30.01 -3.92
N ARG A 445 30.65 29.90 -3.91
CA ARG A 445 31.43 28.66 -3.86
C ARG A 445 31.50 28.09 -2.44
N SER A 446 30.35 28.01 -1.75
CA SER A 446 30.22 27.42 -0.42
C SER A 446 29.10 26.38 -0.43
N GLY A 447 29.38 25.17 0.05
CA GLY A 447 28.51 23.99 0.02
C GLY A 447 27.28 24.06 0.93
N SER A 448 26.52 25.15 0.87
CA SER A 448 25.25 25.28 1.59
C SER A 448 24.15 24.55 0.80
N ARG A 449 23.83 23.31 1.21
CA ARG A 449 22.58 22.65 0.82
C ARG A 449 21.44 23.56 1.21
N THR A 450 20.66 24.06 0.25
CA THR A 450 19.46 24.85 0.54
C THR A 450 18.42 23.91 1.13
N ASN A 451 18.42 23.76 2.46
CA ASN A 451 17.37 23.03 3.16
C ASN A 451 16.06 23.81 3.00
N ASN A 452 15.12 23.31 2.20
CA ASN A 452 13.72 23.66 2.39
C ASN A 452 13.35 23.22 3.80
N ARG A 453 13.08 24.21 4.66
CA ARG A 453 12.73 24.03 6.07
C ARG A 453 11.23 23.92 6.30
N SER A 454 10.44 24.00 5.23
CA SER A 454 8.98 23.91 5.26
C SER A 454 8.41 23.34 3.96
N ASN A 455 7.18 22.88 4.05
CA ASN A 455 6.31 22.49 2.96
C ASN A 455 4.90 23.05 3.23
N ARG A 456 3.96 22.84 2.29
CA ARG A 456 2.61 23.40 2.36
C ARG A 456 1.56 22.31 2.30
N LEU A 457 0.49 22.46 3.06
CA LEU A 457 -0.72 21.64 2.93
C LEU A 457 -1.77 22.47 2.19
N VAL A 458 -2.34 21.92 1.12
CA VAL A 458 -3.22 22.64 0.20
C VAL A 458 -4.50 21.86 -0.03
N ALA A 459 -5.64 22.56 -0.10
CA ALA A 459 -6.94 21.99 -0.45
C ALA A 459 -7.49 22.58 -1.74
N TYR A 460 -7.89 21.71 -2.66
CA TYR A 460 -8.54 22.08 -3.93
C TYR A 460 -9.95 21.49 -3.99
N ASP A 461 -10.89 22.24 -4.57
CA ASP A 461 -12.24 21.75 -4.84
C ASP A 461 -12.25 20.79 -6.03
N ILE A 462 -12.86 19.61 -5.88
CA ILE A 462 -12.88 18.60 -6.94
C ILE A 462 -13.83 19.00 -8.07
N SER A 463 -14.96 19.62 -7.75
CA SER A 463 -16.06 19.92 -8.67
C SER A 463 -15.92 21.28 -9.35
N ASP A 464 -15.36 22.28 -8.66
CA ASP A 464 -15.19 23.65 -9.14
C ASP A 464 -13.83 23.87 -9.82
N ASN A 465 -13.55 23.04 -10.84
CA ASN A 465 -12.35 23.14 -11.69
C ASN A 465 -11.01 23.20 -10.93
N GLY A 466 -10.91 22.59 -9.75
CA GLY A 466 -9.67 22.59 -8.97
C GLY A 466 -9.42 23.88 -8.19
N GLN A 467 -10.43 24.73 -7.97
CA GLN A 467 -10.21 26.00 -7.26
C GLN A 467 -9.51 25.78 -5.91
N LEU A 468 -8.47 26.57 -5.65
CA LEU A 468 -7.80 26.62 -4.36
C LEU A 468 -8.77 27.15 -3.29
N VAL A 469 -9.11 26.32 -2.32
CA VAL A 469 -9.99 26.68 -1.20
C VAL A 469 -9.19 27.32 -0.07
N TRP A 470 -8.13 26.64 0.37
CA TRP A 470 -7.22 27.13 1.41
C TRP A 470 -5.83 26.51 1.28
N GLN A 471 -4.85 27.13 1.94
CA GLN A 471 -3.49 26.60 2.05
C GLN A 471 -2.87 26.93 3.42
N LEU A 472 -2.02 26.03 3.90
CA LEU A 472 -1.23 26.18 5.11
C LEU A 472 0.27 26.08 4.80
N PRO A 473 1.12 26.95 5.37
CA PRO A 473 0.76 28.14 6.15
C PRO A 473 -0.05 29.15 5.31
N HIS A 474 -0.94 29.91 5.97
CA HIS A 474 -1.73 30.96 5.33
C HIS A 474 -0.80 32.03 4.72
N ILE A 475 -1.14 32.54 3.53
CA ILE A 475 -0.37 33.61 2.90
C ILE A 475 -0.59 34.92 3.67
N ASN A 476 0.45 35.44 4.31
CA ASN A 476 0.45 36.78 4.88
C ASN A 476 0.75 37.82 3.79
N GLU A 477 -0.29 38.41 3.19
CA GLU A 477 -0.14 39.44 2.14
C GLU A 477 0.61 40.70 2.62
N LYS A 478 0.63 40.97 3.93
CA LYS A 478 1.22 42.18 4.52
C LYS A 478 2.72 42.06 4.81
N LEU A 479 3.24 40.84 4.95
CA LEU A 479 4.66 40.54 5.26
C LEU A 479 5.13 39.32 4.45
N PRO A 480 5.34 39.45 3.13
CA PRO A 480 5.75 38.33 2.27
C PRO A 480 7.13 37.73 2.62
N ASP A 481 7.96 38.49 3.35
CA ASP A 481 9.33 38.14 3.72
C ASP A 481 9.47 37.50 5.12
N GLU A 482 8.37 37.36 5.89
CA GLU A 482 8.41 36.52 7.09
C GLU A 482 8.64 35.07 6.63
N GLN A 483 9.84 34.54 6.91
CA GLN A 483 10.13 33.14 6.65
C GLN A 483 9.08 32.30 7.37
N PRO A 484 8.35 31.42 6.66
CA PRO A 484 7.43 30.52 7.34
C PRO A 484 8.20 29.78 8.42
N ASP A 485 7.62 29.70 9.62
CA ASP A 485 8.11 28.86 10.72
C ASP A 485 8.52 27.49 10.15
N SER A 486 9.54 26.85 10.74
CA SER A 486 10.08 25.56 10.32
C SER A 486 9.08 24.42 10.57
N ARG A 487 7.93 24.49 9.90
CA ARG A 487 6.78 23.61 9.97
C ARG A 487 6.82 22.66 8.79
N TRP A 488 6.76 21.37 9.08
CA TRP A 488 6.81 20.33 8.09
C TRP A 488 5.64 19.37 8.27
N PHE A 489 4.73 19.36 7.30
CA PHE A 489 3.67 18.36 7.17
C PHE A 489 4.28 17.03 6.73
N LEU A 490 4.08 15.96 7.50
CA LEU A 490 4.82 14.71 7.33
C LEU A 490 4.26 13.82 6.20
N GLY A 491 3.03 14.06 5.72
CA GLY A 491 2.37 13.32 4.65
C GLY A 491 0.94 13.83 4.37
N SER A 492 0.25 13.22 3.40
CA SER A 492 -1.15 13.54 3.11
C SER A 492 -2.03 13.32 4.36
N PRO A 493 -2.99 14.20 4.67
CA PRO A 493 -3.85 14.04 5.84
C PRO A 493 -4.66 12.74 5.77
N LEU A 494 -5.15 12.31 6.94
CA LEU A 494 -6.22 11.31 7.01
C LEU A 494 -7.55 12.06 7.18
N PRO A 495 -8.43 12.12 6.16
CA PRO A 495 -9.75 12.69 6.30
C PRO A 495 -10.71 11.71 6.97
N LEU A 496 -11.41 12.14 8.02
CA LEU A 496 -12.55 11.41 8.61
C LEU A 496 -13.73 12.39 8.74
N GLY A 497 -14.69 12.30 7.81
CA GLY A 497 -15.78 13.27 7.73
C GLY A 497 -15.25 14.67 7.45
N ASN A 498 -15.63 15.63 8.30
CA ASN A 498 -15.26 17.06 8.15
C ASN A 498 -13.98 17.44 8.91
N GLU A 499 -13.23 16.45 9.40
CA GLU A 499 -11.98 16.65 10.13
C GLU A 499 -10.80 16.04 9.36
N LEU A 500 -9.65 16.70 9.45
CA LEU A 500 -8.39 16.27 8.85
C LEU A 500 -7.36 16.00 9.94
N MET A 501 -6.84 14.77 9.97
CA MET A 501 -5.83 14.34 10.92
C MET A 501 -4.47 14.52 10.27
N VAL A 502 -3.71 15.51 10.74
CA VAL A 502 -2.44 15.94 10.16
C VAL A 502 -1.30 15.68 11.13
N LEU A 503 -0.24 15.03 10.64
CA LEU A 503 1.01 14.93 11.37
C LEU A 503 1.96 16.04 10.94
N VAL A 504 2.42 16.82 11.91
CA VAL A 504 3.31 17.96 11.67
C VAL A 504 4.51 17.90 12.60
N GLU A 505 5.68 18.24 12.08
CA GLU A 505 6.86 18.51 12.88
C GLU A 505 7.17 20.01 12.84
N GLU A 506 7.26 20.63 14.01
CA GLU A 506 7.60 22.04 14.16
C GLU A 506 8.47 22.22 15.40
N ARG A 507 9.64 22.84 15.25
CA ARG A 507 10.60 23.09 16.35
C ARG A 507 10.92 21.82 17.15
N GLN A 508 11.29 20.73 16.47
CA GLN A 508 11.59 19.40 17.05
C GLN A 508 10.42 18.72 17.76
N GLN A 509 9.20 19.25 17.68
CA GLN A 509 8.03 18.62 18.25
C GLN A 509 7.14 18.05 17.14
N ILE A 510 6.87 16.74 17.23
CA ILE A 510 5.87 16.07 16.40
C ILE A 510 4.52 16.21 17.10
N ARG A 511 3.52 16.71 16.36
CA ARG A 511 2.15 16.90 16.83
C ARG A 511 1.15 16.23 15.88
N LEU A 512 0.02 15.84 16.47
CA LEU A 512 -1.21 15.56 15.75
C LEU A 512 -2.06 16.83 15.79
N ASP A 513 -2.26 17.45 14.65
CA ASP A 513 -3.16 18.59 14.48
C ASP A 513 -4.44 18.10 13.81
N ILE A 514 -5.60 18.39 14.41
CA ILE A 514 -6.91 18.13 13.81
C ILE A 514 -7.45 19.42 13.24
N LEU A 515 -7.65 19.45 11.93
CA LEU A 515 -8.10 20.63 11.20
C LEU A 515 -9.53 20.46 10.70
N ALA A 516 -10.29 21.55 10.60
CA ALA A 516 -11.54 21.56 9.86
C ALA A 516 -11.25 21.41 8.36
N SER A 517 -11.91 20.47 7.68
CA SER A 517 -11.63 20.18 6.26
C SER A 517 -11.93 21.35 5.33
N GLU A 518 -12.97 22.13 5.64
CA GLU A 518 -13.46 23.23 4.81
C GLU A 518 -12.56 24.47 4.87
N THR A 519 -11.91 24.74 6.01
CA THR A 519 -11.16 25.99 6.25
C THR A 519 -9.67 25.78 6.48
N GLY A 520 -9.24 24.58 6.88
CA GLY A 520 -7.88 24.31 7.33
C GLY A 520 -7.57 24.86 8.73
N GLU A 521 -8.57 25.39 9.46
CA GLU A 521 -8.38 25.89 10.82
C GLU A 521 -8.17 24.75 11.82
N THR A 522 -7.25 24.93 12.76
CA THR A 522 -6.98 23.94 13.81
C THR A 522 -8.11 23.91 14.84
N ILE A 523 -8.78 22.76 14.94
CA ILE A 523 -9.80 22.48 15.96
C ILE A 523 -9.12 22.18 17.29
N TRP A 524 -8.12 21.28 17.27
CA TRP A 524 -7.27 20.98 18.42
C TRP A 524 -5.94 20.35 17.99
N SER A 525 -4.96 20.39 18.89
CA SER A 525 -3.63 19.81 18.69
C SER A 525 -3.20 18.98 19.89
N GLN A 526 -2.52 17.86 19.65
CA GLN A 526 -1.91 17.01 20.68
C GLN A 526 -0.42 16.82 20.38
N PRO A 527 0.48 17.28 21.27
CA PRO A 527 1.89 16.91 21.21
C PRO A 527 2.04 15.40 21.36
N LEU A 528 2.78 14.79 20.44
CA LEU A 528 3.04 13.34 20.45
C LEU A 528 4.43 13.06 21.02
N ALA A 529 5.44 13.79 20.54
CA ALA A 529 6.83 13.48 20.81
C ALA A 529 7.78 14.65 20.50
N GLU A 530 8.89 14.71 21.22
CA GLU A 530 10.04 15.56 20.88
C GLU A 530 11.10 14.73 20.16
N VAL A 531 11.80 15.31 19.19
CA VAL A 531 12.75 14.62 18.32
C VAL A 531 14.16 15.06 18.67
N ASP A 532 15.08 14.10 18.74
CA ASP A 532 16.50 14.42 18.91
C ASP A 532 17.03 15.23 17.72
N VAL A 533 18.02 16.09 17.95
CA VAL A 533 18.63 16.96 16.93
C VAL A 533 19.14 16.13 15.73
N GLU A 534 19.65 14.93 15.97
CA GLU A 534 20.12 14.02 14.90
C GLU A 534 18.98 13.51 13.99
N TYR A 535 17.76 13.45 14.51
CA TYR A 535 16.57 12.94 13.83
C TYR A 535 15.61 14.03 13.36
N ASP A 536 15.89 15.30 13.69
CA ASP A 536 15.15 16.49 13.23
C ASP A 536 14.90 16.44 11.71
N ILE A 537 13.70 16.83 11.29
CA ILE A 537 13.28 16.76 9.90
C ILE A 537 14.21 17.54 8.97
N ASN A 538 14.87 18.59 9.43
CA ASN A 538 15.81 19.37 8.63
C ASN A 538 17.15 18.65 8.40
N ASN A 539 17.47 17.66 9.23
CA ASN A 539 18.70 16.88 9.15
C ASN A 539 18.49 15.52 8.46
N ARG A 540 17.23 15.08 8.28
CA ARG A 540 16.85 13.78 7.70
C ARG A 540 16.06 13.93 6.40
N ASP A 541 16.75 14.04 5.26
CA ASP A 541 16.12 14.09 3.93
C ASP A 541 15.28 12.83 3.62
N ASP A 542 15.63 11.68 4.20
CA ASP A 542 14.86 10.44 4.04
C ASP A 542 13.52 10.50 4.80
N ARG A 543 13.47 11.09 6.01
CA ARG A 543 12.21 11.32 6.75
C ARG A 543 11.26 12.24 5.98
N LYS A 544 11.78 13.25 5.29
CA LYS A 544 10.98 14.19 4.46
C LYS A 544 10.18 13.50 3.36
N GLN A 545 10.60 12.31 2.93
CA GLN A 545 10.04 11.56 1.79
C GLN A 545 9.09 10.43 2.20
N LEU A 546 8.88 10.17 3.49
CA LEU A 546 8.14 9.00 4.00
C LEU A 546 6.61 9.08 3.90
N GLY A 547 6.03 10.26 3.66
CA GLY A 547 4.58 10.41 3.50
C GLY A 547 3.79 9.87 4.70
N LEU A 548 4.19 10.23 5.91
CA LEU A 548 3.60 9.71 7.15
C LEU A 548 2.18 10.25 7.33
N SER A 549 1.23 9.34 7.45
CA SER A 549 -0.18 9.64 7.69
C SER A 549 -0.72 8.72 8.79
N PRO A 550 -1.62 9.20 9.66
CA PRO A 550 -2.27 8.33 10.64
C PRO A 550 -3.09 7.21 9.99
N ALA A 551 -3.33 6.16 10.77
CA ALA A 551 -4.35 5.16 10.50
C ALA A 551 -5.40 5.18 11.61
N PHE A 552 -6.66 4.87 11.27
CA PHE A 552 -7.79 4.92 12.20
C PHE A 552 -8.62 3.66 12.13
N ALA A 553 -8.89 3.04 13.28
CA ALA A 553 -9.91 2.02 13.47
C ALA A 553 -10.28 1.92 14.96
N GLU A 554 -11.47 1.43 15.27
CA GLU A 554 -11.91 1.17 16.67
C GLU A 554 -11.77 2.40 17.60
N GLY A 555 -11.99 3.61 17.07
CA GLY A 555 -11.84 4.87 17.82
C GLY A 555 -10.40 5.29 18.15
N ILE A 556 -9.40 4.55 17.65
CA ILE A 556 -7.98 4.76 17.92
C ILE A 556 -7.28 5.26 16.67
N LEU A 557 -6.56 6.38 16.80
CA LEU A 557 -5.62 6.89 15.81
C LEU A 557 -4.22 6.36 16.12
N VAL A 558 -3.56 5.71 15.16
CA VAL A 558 -2.15 5.31 15.26
C VAL A 558 -1.31 6.24 14.39
N CYS A 559 -0.40 6.97 15.02
CA CYS A 559 0.43 8.01 14.43
C CYS A 559 1.89 7.53 14.29
N PRO A 560 2.38 7.28 13.07
CA PRO A 560 3.81 6.99 12.86
C PRO A 560 4.65 8.27 12.98
N THR A 561 5.80 8.23 13.67
CA THR A 561 6.69 9.41 13.80
C THR A 561 7.80 9.47 12.77
N GLY A 562 8.17 8.31 12.19
CA GLY A 562 9.36 8.17 11.36
C GLY A 562 10.69 8.43 12.09
N ALA A 563 10.67 8.57 13.42
CA ALA A 563 11.84 8.88 14.26
C ALA A 563 12.08 7.82 15.36
N GLY A 564 11.38 6.68 15.29
CA GLY A 564 11.61 5.52 16.16
C GLY A 564 10.47 5.23 17.13
N ALA A 565 9.28 5.74 16.83
CA ALA A 565 8.08 5.44 17.60
C ALA A 565 6.82 5.42 16.72
N ALA A 566 5.81 4.68 17.18
CA ALA A 566 4.43 4.80 16.77
C ALA A 566 3.60 5.12 18.02
N ILE A 567 2.68 6.06 17.92
CA ILE A 567 1.93 6.59 19.08
C ILE A 567 0.44 6.46 18.80
N ALA A 568 -0.31 5.89 19.74
CA ALA A 568 -1.76 5.81 19.65
C ALA A 568 -2.45 6.90 20.46
N VAL A 569 -3.55 7.42 19.92
CA VAL A 569 -4.40 8.46 20.49
C VAL A 569 -5.86 7.99 20.46
N ASP A 570 -6.57 8.16 21.58
CA ASP A 570 -8.02 7.96 21.65
C ASP A 570 -8.71 9.22 21.12
N LEU A 571 -9.46 9.08 20.02
CA LEU A 571 -10.11 10.22 19.37
C LEU A 571 -11.27 10.79 20.22
N ALA A 572 -11.98 9.94 20.95
CA ALA A 572 -13.11 10.35 21.79
C ALA A 572 -12.64 11.23 22.96
N THR A 573 -11.58 10.79 23.66
CA THR A 573 -11.05 11.53 24.80
C THR A 573 -10.00 12.57 24.45
N ARG A 574 -9.49 12.59 23.21
CA ARG A 574 -8.36 13.44 22.77
C ARG A 574 -7.14 13.23 23.71
N THR A 575 -6.84 11.99 24.06
CA THR A 575 -5.74 11.62 24.98
C THR A 575 -4.81 10.60 24.35
N LEU A 576 -3.56 10.57 24.81
CA LEU A 576 -2.60 9.55 24.41
C LEU A 576 -3.06 8.19 24.99
N LEU A 577 -2.71 7.09 24.32
CA LEU A 577 -2.99 5.73 24.79
C LEU A 577 -1.69 4.98 25.10
N TRP A 578 -0.83 4.86 24.09
CA TRP A 578 0.46 4.18 24.21
C TRP A 578 1.45 4.73 23.18
N ALA A 579 2.74 4.52 23.44
CA ALA A 579 3.82 4.78 22.53
C ALA A 579 4.70 3.54 22.41
N TYR A 580 4.79 2.98 21.22
CA TYR A 580 5.66 1.84 20.91
C TYR A 580 6.95 2.36 20.26
N ARG A 581 8.09 2.16 20.94
CA ARG A 581 9.42 2.57 20.52
C ARG A 581 10.15 1.40 19.85
N PHE A 582 10.88 1.71 18.79
CA PHE A 582 11.71 0.77 18.06
C PHE A 582 12.98 1.45 17.56
N THR A 583 14.04 0.67 17.41
CA THR A 583 15.35 1.18 16.98
C THR A 583 15.32 1.57 15.50
N ILE A 584 15.87 2.75 15.19
CA ILE A 584 16.16 3.17 13.82
C ILE A 584 17.68 3.33 13.70
N PRO A 585 18.31 2.91 12.57
CA PRO A 585 19.74 3.13 12.34
C PRO A 585 20.12 4.62 12.41
N LYS A 586 21.23 4.93 13.09
CA LYS A 586 21.73 6.31 13.16
C LYS A 586 22.22 6.79 11.78
N PRO A 587 22.14 8.09 11.49
CA PRO A 587 22.64 8.64 10.21
C PRO A 587 24.13 8.34 9.97
N ASP A 588 24.96 8.44 11.02
CA ASP A 588 26.41 8.20 10.95
C ASP A 588 26.78 6.73 10.76
N ASP A 589 25.86 5.82 11.03
CA ASP A 589 26.07 4.40 10.80
C ASP A 589 26.07 4.07 9.32
N VAL A 590 25.68 4.97 8.39
CA VAL A 590 25.63 4.70 6.94
C VAL A 590 26.36 5.80 6.15
N ARG A 591 27.66 5.63 5.87
CA ARG A 591 28.43 6.56 5.02
C ARG A 591 28.35 6.15 3.56
N ARG A 592 27.80 7.01 2.70
CA ARG A 592 27.91 6.87 1.23
C ARG A 592 29.23 7.48 0.75
N LEU A 593 30.12 6.65 0.22
CA LEU A 593 31.32 7.09 -0.48
C LEU A 593 30.96 7.65 -1.88
N ALA A 594 31.83 8.48 -2.45
CA ALA A 594 31.63 9.14 -3.76
C ALA A 594 31.43 8.16 -4.94
N ASN A 595 31.73 6.88 -4.76
CA ASN A 595 31.55 5.80 -5.73
C ASN A 595 30.26 4.98 -5.49
N GLY A 596 29.34 5.45 -4.63
CA GLY A 596 28.06 4.79 -4.36
C GLY A 596 28.10 3.69 -3.29
N ILE A 597 29.28 3.37 -2.73
CA ILE A 597 29.42 2.35 -1.66
C ILE A 597 28.84 2.89 -0.34
N GLN A 598 27.91 2.14 0.27
CA GLN A 598 27.44 2.38 1.64
C GLN A 598 28.30 1.61 2.65
N LEU A 599 29.00 2.33 3.51
CA LEU A 599 29.70 1.78 4.66
C LEU A 599 28.78 1.80 5.88
N ARG A 600 28.44 0.62 6.42
CA ARG A 600 27.73 0.52 7.69
C ARG A 600 28.72 0.42 8.85
N LEU A 601 28.78 1.42 9.74
CA LEU A 601 29.68 1.39 10.90
C LEU A 601 28.88 0.93 12.12
N GLN A 602 29.05 -0.33 12.54
CA GLN A 602 28.39 -0.84 13.75
C GLN A 602 29.36 -0.71 14.94
N VAL A 603 29.02 0.14 15.91
CA VAL A 603 29.78 0.24 17.17
C VAL A 603 29.35 -0.90 18.08
N LEU A 604 30.13 -1.97 18.13
CA LEU A 604 29.98 -3.02 19.15
C LEU A 604 30.44 -2.46 20.51
N ALA A 605 29.64 -2.71 21.56
CA ALA A 605 29.96 -2.33 22.92
C ALA A 605 31.31 -2.95 23.34
N GLY A 606 32.33 -2.12 23.51
CA GLY A 606 33.69 -2.52 23.90
C GLY A 606 34.75 -2.18 22.85
N ASN A 607 35.02 -0.88 22.65
CA ASN A 607 36.24 -0.28 22.07
C ASN A 607 36.98 -0.98 20.90
N MET A 608 36.31 -1.80 20.09
CA MET A 608 36.84 -2.26 18.80
C MET A 608 35.80 -1.99 17.71
N ALA A 609 36.06 -0.95 16.92
CA ALA A 609 35.31 -0.65 15.71
C ALA A 609 35.59 -1.73 14.65
N GLY A 610 34.67 -2.69 14.52
CA GLY A 610 34.68 -3.62 13.38
C GLY A 610 34.17 -2.89 12.14
N MET A 611 35.04 -2.70 11.13
CA MET A 611 34.65 -2.11 9.85
C MET A 611 34.13 -3.21 8.92
N GLN A 612 32.81 -3.36 8.80
CA GLN A 612 32.22 -4.22 7.77
C GLN A 612 32.18 -3.44 6.44
N MET A 613 33.09 -3.75 5.53
CA MET A 613 32.97 -3.33 4.13
C MET A 613 31.99 -4.24 3.41
N LYS A 614 30.75 -3.77 3.20
CA LYS A 614 29.88 -4.37 2.17
C LYS A 614 30.21 -3.71 0.83
N SER A 615 30.87 -4.50 -0.04
CA SER A 615 31.09 -4.15 -1.44
C SER A 615 29.74 -4.06 -2.16
N SER A 616 29.47 -2.95 -2.84
CA SER A 616 28.30 -2.78 -3.72
C SER A 616 28.33 -3.68 -4.97
N ALA A 617 29.41 -4.45 -5.20
CA ALA A 617 29.54 -5.38 -6.31
C ALA A 617 29.05 -6.81 -5.98
N GLN A 618 28.67 -7.08 -4.73
CA GLN A 618 27.94 -8.28 -4.34
C GLN A 618 26.57 -7.81 -3.86
N GLY A 619 25.54 -8.12 -4.66
CA GLY A 619 24.20 -7.53 -4.66
C GLY A 619 23.71 -6.95 -3.33
N ASN A 620 23.13 -5.75 -3.41
CA ASN A 620 22.39 -5.06 -2.36
C ASN A 620 21.73 -6.03 -1.36
N THR A 621 22.45 -6.34 -0.29
CA THR A 621 21.93 -6.97 0.94
C THR A 621 21.84 -5.94 2.06
N ASP A 622 21.73 -4.65 1.72
CA ASP A 622 20.79 -3.80 2.44
C ASP A 622 19.44 -4.22 1.87
N GLY A 623 18.66 -5.02 2.62
CA GLY A 623 17.54 -5.80 2.08
C GLY A 623 16.39 -5.00 1.46
N GLY A 624 16.55 -3.70 1.17
CA GLY A 624 15.50 -2.76 0.79
C GLY A 624 15.02 -1.94 1.99
N LYS A 625 14.15 -0.95 1.74
CA LYS A 625 13.31 -0.32 2.77
C LYS A 625 11.88 -0.76 2.51
N TRP A 626 11.02 -0.71 3.53
CA TRP A 626 9.58 -0.71 3.29
C TRP A 626 9.20 0.45 2.36
N ILE A 627 8.35 0.20 1.37
CA ILE A 627 7.91 1.22 0.40
C ILE A 627 7.08 2.31 1.07
N ASP A 628 6.32 1.95 2.11
CA ASP A 628 5.59 2.87 2.96
C ASP A 628 5.71 2.52 4.43
N SER A 629 5.59 3.55 5.26
CA SER A 629 5.63 3.46 6.72
C SER A 629 4.27 3.82 7.34
N LEU A 630 3.20 3.43 6.67
CA LEU A 630 1.83 3.62 7.13
C LEU A 630 1.42 2.45 8.03
N PRO A 631 0.88 2.72 9.23
CA PRO A 631 0.28 1.67 10.07
C PRO A 631 -0.91 1.02 9.36
N ILE A 632 -1.07 -0.28 9.54
CA ILE A 632 -2.25 -1.03 9.07
C ILE A 632 -2.94 -1.60 10.31
N ILE A 633 -4.22 -1.29 10.51
CA ILE A 633 -5.00 -1.75 11.66
C ILE A 633 -5.95 -2.86 11.20
N THR A 634 -6.01 -3.95 11.97
CA THR A 634 -6.89 -5.09 11.67
C THR A 634 -7.36 -5.73 12.98
N GLY A 635 -8.61 -5.47 13.35
CA GLY A 635 -9.14 -5.87 14.66
C GLY A 635 -8.28 -5.33 15.79
N ASP A 636 -7.86 -6.21 16.71
CA ASP A 636 -7.08 -5.85 17.89
C ASP A 636 -5.57 -5.63 17.65
N ARG A 637 -5.13 -5.58 16.38
CA ARG A 637 -3.71 -5.57 15.99
C ARG A 637 -3.37 -4.41 15.07
N VAL A 638 -2.15 -3.90 15.23
CA VAL A 638 -1.53 -2.91 14.35
C VAL A 638 -0.25 -3.49 13.77
N LEU A 639 -0.15 -3.48 12.46
CA LEU A 639 1.07 -3.80 11.73
C LEU A 639 1.82 -2.51 11.41
N LEU A 640 3.10 -2.47 11.77
CA LEU A 640 3.98 -1.35 11.53
C LEU A 640 5.12 -1.78 10.62
N THR A 641 5.37 -0.98 9.58
CA THR A 641 6.49 -1.11 8.63
C THR A 641 7.43 0.11 8.72
N PRO A 642 8.06 0.38 9.88
CA PRO A 642 8.79 1.62 10.04
C PRO A 642 9.98 1.74 9.09
N ALA A 643 10.16 2.94 8.53
CA ALA A 643 11.30 3.24 7.69
C ALA A 643 12.61 2.98 8.45
N GLY A 644 13.44 2.09 7.91
CA GLY A 644 14.73 1.73 8.50
C GLY A 644 14.69 0.60 9.52
N SER A 645 13.52 0.04 9.87
CA SER A 645 13.46 -1.22 10.61
C SER A 645 13.67 -2.42 9.69
N GLU A 646 14.44 -3.42 10.15
CA GLU A 646 14.58 -4.72 9.49
C GLU A 646 13.45 -5.70 9.87
N PHE A 647 12.42 -5.22 10.56
CA PHE A 647 11.30 -6.04 11.01
C PHE A 647 9.95 -5.46 10.59
N LEU A 648 8.99 -6.35 10.39
CA LEU A 648 7.56 -6.09 10.50
C LEU A 648 7.19 -6.24 11.98
N HIS A 649 6.58 -5.22 12.57
CA HIS A 649 6.17 -5.25 13.97
C HIS A 649 4.65 -5.42 14.05
N CYS A 650 4.18 -6.30 14.93
CA CYS A 650 2.77 -6.41 15.28
C CYS A 650 2.58 -6.06 16.75
N VAL A 651 1.80 -5.02 17.00
CA VAL A 651 1.46 -4.56 18.35
C VAL A 651 -0.05 -4.63 18.56
N ASN A 652 -0.48 -4.74 19.81
CA ASN A 652 -1.90 -4.65 20.13
C ASN A 652 -2.40 -3.20 19.96
N VAL A 653 -3.56 -3.01 19.31
CA VAL A 653 -4.10 -1.67 19.00
C VAL A 653 -4.46 -0.86 20.25
N ARG A 654 -4.89 -1.52 21.33
CA ARG A 654 -5.30 -0.87 22.59
C ARG A 654 -4.12 -0.76 23.56
N THR A 655 -3.20 -1.73 23.52
CA THR A 655 -2.10 -1.79 24.49
C THR A 655 -0.78 -1.22 24.02
N GLY A 656 -0.50 -1.29 22.71
CA GLY A 656 0.81 -1.01 22.15
C GLY A 656 1.83 -2.12 22.42
N GLU A 657 1.47 -3.15 23.19
CA GLU A 657 2.37 -4.25 23.53
C GLU A 657 2.77 -5.01 22.27
N LEU A 658 4.05 -5.32 22.15
CA LEU A 658 4.59 -6.15 21.08
C LEU A 658 4.02 -7.57 21.20
N LEU A 659 3.25 -7.98 20.19
CA LEU A 659 2.72 -9.34 20.08
C LEU A 659 3.72 -10.26 19.40
N TRP A 660 4.31 -9.79 18.29
CA TRP A 660 5.38 -10.49 17.57
C TRP A 660 6.12 -9.54 16.63
N ARG A 661 7.32 -9.96 16.20
CA ARG A 661 8.08 -9.34 15.11
C ARG A 661 8.47 -10.40 14.08
N SER A 662 8.39 -10.06 12.81
CA SER A 662 8.87 -10.90 11.71
C SER A 662 10.02 -10.20 10.98
N PRO A 663 11.13 -10.88 10.64
CA PRO A 663 12.16 -10.31 9.79
C PRO A 663 11.58 -9.83 8.47
N ARG A 664 12.00 -8.65 8.02
CA ARG A 664 11.61 -8.09 6.73
C ARG A 664 12.21 -8.85 5.56
N ALA A 665 13.44 -9.32 5.68
CA ALA A 665 14.14 -10.06 4.63
C ALA A 665 14.08 -9.32 3.27
N ASP A 666 13.52 -9.96 2.23
CA ASP A 666 13.32 -9.42 0.87
C ASP A 666 11.95 -8.73 0.67
N PHE A 667 11.11 -8.65 1.72
CA PHE A 667 9.81 -8.03 1.65
C PHE A 667 9.92 -6.50 1.57
N ILE A 668 9.10 -5.92 0.69
CA ILE A 668 9.08 -4.49 0.35
C ILE A 668 7.79 -3.80 0.79
N THR A 669 6.66 -4.53 0.91
CA THR A 669 5.40 -3.98 1.42
C THR A 669 4.47 -5.07 1.96
N VAL A 670 3.53 -4.66 2.82
CA VAL A 670 2.35 -5.44 3.20
C VAL A 670 1.26 -5.15 2.16
N ALA A 671 0.79 -6.16 1.44
CA ALA A 671 -0.31 -6.00 0.48
C ALA A 671 -1.66 -5.81 1.18
N GLY A 672 -1.86 -6.48 2.31
CA GLY A 672 -3.05 -6.38 3.15
C GLY A 672 -3.19 -7.60 4.06
N VAL A 673 -4.28 -7.66 4.80
CA VAL A 673 -4.59 -8.75 5.74
C VAL A 673 -5.93 -9.36 5.35
N THR A 674 -5.93 -10.66 5.07
CA THR A 674 -7.12 -11.45 4.72
C THR A 674 -7.03 -12.82 5.41
N ASN A 675 -8.15 -13.40 5.81
CA ASN A 675 -8.21 -14.75 6.41
C ASN A 675 -7.20 -14.99 7.56
N ARG A 676 -7.01 -14.00 8.46
CA ARG A 676 -5.99 -14.00 9.55
C ARG A 676 -4.55 -14.20 9.06
N MET A 677 -4.27 -13.83 7.81
CA MET A 677 -2.93 -13.85 7.22
C MET A 677 -2.55 -12.45 6.75
N VAL A 678 -1.33 -12.04 7.08
CA VAL A 678 -0.71 -10.83 6.56
C VAL A 678 0.01 -11.20 5.26
N ILE A 679 -0.48 -10.65 4.16
CA ILE A 679 0.06 -10.90 2.83
C ILE A 679 1.20 -9.91 2.57
N LEU A 680 2.38 -10.44 2.28
CA LEU A 680 3.62 -9.70 2.05
C LEU A 680 4.04 -9.84 0.59
N LEU A 681 4.51 -8.73 0.03
CA LEU A 681 5.18 -8.72 -1.26
C LEU A 681 6.65 -8.40 -1.06
N GLY A 682 7.51 -9.23 -1.63
CA GLY A 682 8.92 -8.98 -1.83
C GLY A 682 9.21 -8.57 -3.26
N GLN A 683 10.50 -8.44 -3.58
CA GLN A 683 10.90 -8.00 -4.92
C GLN A 683 10.47 -8.96 -6.02
N LYS A 684 10.48 -10.27 -5.73
CA LYS A 684 10.18 -11.37 -6.68
C LYS A 684 9.23 -12.41 -6.09
N THR A 685 8.85 -12.25 -4.82
CA THR A 685 8.16 -13.27 -4.05
C THR A 685 6.91 -12.69 -3.38
N ALA A 686 5.90 -13.54 -3.20
CA ALA A 686 4.78 -13.28 -2.31
C ALA A 686 4.90 -14.22 -1.11
N ALA A 687 4.45 -13.78 0.06
CA ALA A 687 4.35 -14.62 1.23
C ALA A 687 3.10 -14.30 2.04
N ALA A 688 2.70 -15.23 2.89
CA ALA A 688 1.77 -14.96 3.98
C ALA A 688 2.45 -15.27 5.31
N VAL A 689 2.30 -14.37 6.27
CA VAL A 689 2.59 -14.65 7.68
C VAL A 689 1.29 -14.71 8.47
N SER A 690 1.23 -15.61 9.44
CA SER A 690 0.12 -15.71 10.38
C SER A 690 -0.03 -14.41 11.16
N LEU A 691 -1.24 -13.86 11.19
CA LEU A 691 -1.54 -12.65 11.97
C LEU A 691 -1.35 -12.89 13.47
N ASP A 692 -1.46 -14.15 13.91
CA ASP A 692 -1.45 -14.50 15.32
C ASP A 692 -0.06 -14.50 15.94
N ASP A 693 0.93 -15.05 15.24
CA ASP A 693 2.29 -15.28 15.75
C ASP A 693 3.41 -14.82 14.80
N GLY A 694 3.08 -14.23 13.66
CA GLY A 694 4.06 -13.67 12.72
C GLY A 694 4.87 -14.70 11.94
N LYS A 695 4.54 -16.00 12.03
CA LYS A 695 5.27 -17.05 11.31
C LYS A 695 4.83 -17.15 9.87
N ILE A 696 5.78 -17.39 8.97
CA ILE A 696 5.51 -17.63 7.54
C ILE A 696 4.67 -18.91 7.40
N VAL A 697 3.50 -18.77 6.76
CA VAL A 697 2.60 -19.87 6.39
C VAL A 697 3.00 -20.43 5.03
N TRP A 698 3.24 -19.54 4.06
CA TRP A 698 3.73 -19.88 2.72
C TRP A 698 4.58 -18.74 2.16
N LYS A 699 5.46 -19.08 1.21
CA LYS A 699 6.28 -18.14 0.44
C LYS A 699 6.51 -18.73 -0.96
N GLN A 700 6.20 -17.96 -2.01
CA GLN A 700 6.27 -18.40 -3.40
C GLN A 700 6.84 -17.30 -4.31
N ALA A 701 7.42 -17.70 -5.44
CA ALA A 701 7.82 -16.77 -6.50
C ALA A 701 6.59 -16.29 -7.28
N ILE A 702 6.57 -15.01 -7.67
CA ILE A 702 5.46 -14.39 -8.41
C ILE A 702 5.64 -14.56 -9.92
N GLY A 703 6.89 -14.43 -10.40
CA GLY A 703 7.25 -14.53 -11.80
C GLY A 703 7.85 -15.90 -12.18
N MET A 704 7.82 -16.21 -13.48
CA MET A 704 8.49 -17.39 -14.03
C MET A 704 9.93 -17.10 -14.48
N ASN A 705 10.23 -15.84 -14.83
CA ASN A 705 11.49 -15.43 -15.46
C ASN A 705 12.22 -14.34 -14.65
N ASP A 706 12.31 -14.53 -13.34
CA ASP A 706 13.03 -13.62 -12.42
C ASP A 706 12.49 -12.17 -12.39
N GLU A 707 11.21 -12.00 -12.77
CA GLU A 707 10.50 -10.72 -12.87
C GLU A 707 10.37 -10.01 -11.52
N LEU A 708 10.45 -8.69 -11.54
CA LEU A 708 10.36 -7.83 -10.37
C LEU A 708 8.95 -7.25 -10.23
N VAL A 709 8.49 -7.12 -8.98
CA VAL A 709 7.29 -6.34 -8.64
C VAL A 709 7.54 -4.86 -8.96
N CYS A 710 6.64 -4.24 -9.72
CA CYS A 710 6.79 -2.86 -10.22
C CYS A 710 5.71 -1.89 -9.70
N GLY A 711 4.82 -2.36 -8.82
CA GLY A 711 3.72 -1.56 -8.28
C GLY A 711 3.03 -2.24 -7.09
N ARG A 712 2.18 -1.49 -6.40
CA ARG A 712 1.28 -2.03 -5.37
C ARG A 712 0.15 -2.84 -6.02
N GLY A 713 -0.09 -4.02 -5.48
CA GLY A 713 -1.18 -4.89 -5.92
C GLY A 713 -2.53 -4.61 -5.26
N ILE A 714 -3.58 -5.28 -5.75
CA ILE A 714 -4.95 -5.25 -5.17
C ILE A 714 -5.23 -6.58 -4.47
N LEU A 715 -5.72 -6.50 -3.24
CA LEU A 715 -6.20 -7.66 -2.48
C LEU A 715 -7.73 -7.77 -2.60
N SER A 716 -8.21 -8.90 -3.13
CA SER A 716 -9.62 -9.22 -3.37
C SER A 716 -9.97 -10.58 -2.76
N GLY A 717 -10.32 -10.60 -1.47
CA GLY A 717 -10.66 -11.82 -0.74
C GLY A 717 -9.53 -12.85 -0.73
N ASN A 718 -9.63 -13.86 -1.61
CA ASN A 718 -8.66 -14.95 -1.77
C ASN A 718 -7.68 -14.75 -2.94
N ARG A 719 -7.72 -13.59 -3.60
CA ARG A 719 -6.88 -13.26 -4.76
C ARG A 719 -6.05 -12.02 -4.48
N LEU A 720 -4.80 -12.05 -4.92
CA LEU A 720 -3.91 -10.90 -4.96
C LEU A 720 -3.45 -10.67 -6.40
N TYR A 721 -3.70 -9.47 -6.92
CA TYR A 721 -3.27 -9.05 -8.25
C TYR A 721 -2.00 -8.21 -8.13
N VAL A 722 -0.87 -8.70 -8.66
CA VAL A 722 0.45 -8.09 -8.50
C VAL A 722 1.00 -7.62 -9.86
N PRO A 723 1.30 -6.32 -10.03
CA PRO A 723 1.94 -5.80 -11.23
C PRO A 723 3.43 -6.18 -11.24
N ILE A 724 3.92 -6.67 -12.38
CA ILE A 724 5.33 -7.05 -12.58
C ILE A 724 5.99 -6.28 -13.74
N ASP A 725 7.32 -6.32 -13.79
CA ASP A 725 8.14 -5.57 -14.76
C ASP A 725 8.24 -6.22 -16.15
N SER A 726 7.65 -7.39 -16.34
CA SER A 726 7.11 -7.82 -17.64
C SER A 726 5.68 -7.27 -17.73
N PRO A 727 5.27 -6.56 -18.81
CA PRO A 727 3.99 -5.82 -18.87
C PRO A 727 2.79 -6.73 -18.65
N ALA A 728 2.45 -6.98 -17.38
CA ALA A 728 1.56 -8.04 -16.94
C ALA A 728 1.16 -7.84 -15.46
N VAL A 729 0.04 -8.46 -15.09
CA VAL A 729 -0.45 -8.54 -13.71
C VAL A 729 -0.68 -10.00 -13.36
N VAL A 730 0.04 -10.48 -12.35
CA VAL A 730 -0.03 -11.86 -11.87
C VAL A 730 -1.15 -11.99 -10.84
N GLU A 731 -1.94 -13.04 -10.95
CA GLU A 731 -2.97 -13.43 -9.99
C GLU A 731 -2.42 -14.52 -9.06
N VAL A 732 -2.37 -14.24 -7.77
CA VAL A 732 -1.89 -15.15 -6.72
C VAL A 732 -3.05 -15.56 -5.82
N ASP A 733 -3.22 -16.84 -5.55
CA ASP A 733 -4.14 -17.34 -4.53
C ASP A 733 -3.55 -17.09 -3.14
N THR A 734 -4.24 -16.34 -2.30
CA THR A 734 -3.71 -15.95 -0.99
C THR A 734 -3.72 -17.10 0.03
N THR A 735 -4.41 -18.21 -0.26
CA THR A 735 -4.51 -19.35 0.64
C THR A 735 -3.24 -20.22 0.64
N ASN A 736 -2.60 -20.38 -0.51
CA ASN A 736 -1.41 -21.22 -0.70
C ASN A 736 -0.25 -20.51 -1.42
N GLY A 737 -0.46 -19.31 -1.94
CA GLY A 737 0.53 -18.53 -2.68
C GLY A 737 0.74 -18.95 -4.13
N GLU A 738 -0.07 -19.86 -4.66
CA GLU A 738 0.08 -20.33 -6.04
C GLU A 738 -0.35 -19.26 -7.04
N VAL A 739 0.41 -19.14 -8.13
CA VAL A 739 0.03 -18.31 -9.27
C VAL A 739 -1.08 -19.01 -10.04
N VAL A 740 -2.25 -18.38 -10.08
CA VAL A 740 -3.47 -18.91 -10.72
C VAL A 740 -3.54 -18.50 -12.19
N GLY A 741 -3.03 -17.32 -12.53
CA GLY A 741 -3.06 -16.80 -13.87
C GLY A 741 -2.26 -15.51 -14.01
N THR A 742 -2.09 -15.08 -15.26
CA THR A 742 -1.38 -13.83 -15.58
C THR A 742 -2.18 -13.07 -16.63
N SER A 743 -2.46 -11.81 -16.36
CA SER A 743 -3.06 -10.89 -17.33
C SER A 743 -1.94 -10.24 -18.12
N LEU A 744 -1.94 -10.39 -19.44
CA LEU A 744 -0.85 -9.92 -20.29
C LEU A 744 -1.17 -8.57 -20.90
N GLY A 745 -0.25 -7.62 -20.74
CA GLY A 745 -0.34 -6.27 -21.25
C GLY A 745 -0.29 -6.20 -22.78
N ARG A 746 -1.07 -5.29 -23.34
CA ARG A 746 -0.95 -4.94 -24.76
C ARG A 746 0.18 -3.93 -24.97
N GLY A 747 1.34 -4.42 -25.40
CA GLY A 747 2.51 -3.59 -25.72
C GLY A 747 3.55 -3.56 -24.60
N SER A 748 4.33 -2.47 -24.52
CA SER A 748 5.52 -2.38 -23.65
C SER A 748 5.32 -1.54 -22.38
N SER A 749 4.10 -1.07 -22.11
CA SER A 749 3.83 -0.22 -20.95
C SER A 749 3.57 -1.07 -19.72
N LEU A 750 4.21 -0.71 -18.62
CA LEU A 750 4.11 -1.45 -17.38
C LEU A 750 2.96 -0.93 -16.51
N PRO A 751 2.18 -1.83 -15.90
CA PRO A 751 1.29 -1.43 -14.82
C PRO A 751 2.11 -0.91 -13.61
N GLY A 752 1.47 -0.12 -12.77
CA GLY A 752 2.07 0.44 -11.56
C GLY A 752 1.19 0.19 -10.34
N ASN A 753 0.97 1.20 -9.50
CA ASN A 753 0.11 1.06 -8.33
C ASN A 753 -1.36 0.89 -8.74
N LEU A 754 -1.96 -0.24 -8.35
CA LEU A 754 -3.29 -0.65 -8.76
C LEU A 754 -4.37 -0.27 -7.72
N ILE A 755 -5.53 0.21 -8.18
CA ILE A 755 -6.76 0.36 -7.37
C ILE A 755 -7.96 -0.24 -8.13
N SER A 756 -8.94 -0.78 -7.41
CA SER A 756 -10.22 -1.26 -7.97
C SER A 756 -11.29 -0.19 -7.76
N TYR A 757 -12.00 0.17 -8.83
CA TYR A 757 -13.07 1.17 -8.79
C TYR A 757 -14.12 0.90 -9.87
N ARG A 758 -15.39 0.75 -9.49
CA ARG A 758 -16.54 0.61 -10.42
C ARG A 758 -16.38 -0.43 -11.53
N GLY A 759 -15.86 -1.62 -11.21
CA GLY A 759 -15.65 -2.69 -12.19
C GLY A 759 -14.47 -2.44 -13.15
N GLU A 760 -13.63 -1.45 -12.84
CA GLU A 760 -12.39 -1.14 -13.54
C GLU A 760 -11.21 -1.31 -12.57
N VAL A 761 -10.02 -1.48 -13.14
CA VAL A 761 -8.73 -1.42 -12.45
C VAL A 761 -7.98 -0.20 -12.96
N ILE A 762 -7.69 0.74 -12.08
CA ILE A 762 -6.85 1.90 -12.40
C ILE A 762 -5.41 1.59 -12.00
N SER A 763 -4.49 1.85 -12.91
CA SER A 763 -3.06 1.65 -12.72
C SER A 763 -2.32 2.97 -12.88
N GLN A 764 -1.72 3.45 -11.79
CA GLN A 764 -0.79 4.58 -11.85
C GLN A 764 0.64 4.07 -12.03
N GLY A 765 1.16 4.20 -13.24
CA GLY A 765 2.58 4.02 -13.53
C GLY A 765 3.41 5.27 -13.22
N LEU A 766 4.68 5.25 -13.64
CA LEU A 766 5.59 6.39 -13.48
C LEU A 766 5.32 7.51 -14.51
N ASP A 767 4.85 7.13 -15.69
CA ASP A 767 4.68 8.03 -16.84
C ASP A 767 3.23 8.21 -17.27
N SER A 768 2.31 7.38 -16.80
CA SER A 768 0.93 7.34 -17.26
C SER A 768 -0.02 6.78 -16.20
N LEU A 769 -1.28 7.21 -16.29
CA LEU A 769 -2.43 6.61 -15.61
C LEU A 769 -3.24 5.84 -16.65
N ASP A 770 -3.49 4.56 -16.37
CA ASP A 770 -4.25 3.66 -17.22
C ASP A 770 -5.50 3.16 -16.51
N VAL A 771 -6.58 2.98 -17.27
CA VAL A 771 -7.82 2.35 -16.78
C VAL A 771 -8.11 1.11 -17.60
N TYR A 772 -8.28 -0.02 -16.92
CA TYR A 772 -8.49 -1.34 -17.49
C TYR A 772 -9.82 -1.92 -17.04
N HIS A 773 -10.52 -2.61 -17.93
CA HIS A 773 -11.73 -3.34 -17.58
C HIS A 773 -11.43 -4.56 -16.71
N GLN A 774 -12.28 -4.83 -15.72
CA GLN A 774 -12.32 -6.15 -15.07
C GLN A 774 -13.05 -7.13 -15.99
N THR A 775 -12.52 -8.33 -16.19
CA THR A 775 -13.03 -9.26 -17.21
C THR A 775 -14.48 -9.66 -16.96
N ALA A 776 -14.87 -9.99 -15.72
CA ALA A 776 -16.23 -10.44 -15.42
C ALA A 776 -17.30 -9.33 -15.52
N ASP A 777 -16.95 -8.08 -15.19
CA ASP A 777 -17.82 -6.91 -15.43
C ASP A 777 -17.94 -6.62 -16.93
N LEU A 778 -16.83 -6.70 -17.67
CA LEU A 778 -16.79 -6.50 -19.11
C LEU A 778 -17.64 -7.52 -19.87
N GLU A 779 -17.52 -8.81 -19.52
CA GLU A 779 -18.31 -9.89 -20.12
C GLU A 779 -19.82 -9.64 -19.98
N ARG A 780 -20.27 -9.26 -18.77
CA ARG A 780 -21.67 -8.89 -18.52
C ARG A 780 -22.09 -7.67 -19.34
N GLY A 781 -21.21 -6.68 -19.48
CA GLY A 781 -21.43 -5.51 -20.33
C GLY A 781 -21.58 -5.86 -21.82
N ILE A 782 -20.68 -6.70 -22.34
CA ILE A 782 -20.71 -7.21 -23.71
C ILE A 782 -22.00 -7.99 -23.97
N GLU A 783 -22.36 -8.94 -23.09
CA GLU A 783 -23.58 -9.73 -23.25
C GLU A 783 -24.82 -8.83 -23.31
N THR A 784 -24.89 -7.84 -22.42
CA THR A 784 -26.00 -6.88 -22.37
C THR A 784 -26.07 -6.04 -23.64
N ALA A 785 -24.94 -5.57 -24.15
CA ALA A 785 -24.87 -4.78 -25.38
C ALA A 785 -25.25 -5.61 -26.62
N LEU A 786 -24.71 -6.83 -26.77
CA LEU A 786 -25.00 -7.72 -27.90
C LEU A 786 -26.46 -8.19 -27.93
N ARG A 787 -27.11 -8.36 -26.76
CA ARG A 787 -28.56 -8.63 -26.69
C ARG A 787 -29.40 -7.48 -27.25
N LYS A 788 -28.94 -6.23 -27.11
CA LYS A 788 -29.63 -5.04 -27.64
C LYS A 788 -29.32 -4.80 -29.11
N ASN A 789 -28.06 -4.95 -29.50
CA ASN A 789 -27.58 -4.79 -30.86
C ASN A 789 -26.47 -5.82 -31.14
N PRO A 790 -26.74 -6.88 -31.94
CA PRO A 790 -25.76 -7.92 -32.24
C PRO A 790 -24.47 -7.41 -32.91
N ASP A 791 -24.54 -6.27 -33.60
CA ASP A 791 -23.42 -5.67 -34.33
C ASP A 791 -22.89 -4.40 -33.63
N ASP A 792 -23.10 -4.26 -32.32
CA ASP A 792 -22.57 -3.13 -31.56
C ASP A 792 -21.02 -3.07 -31.65
N PRO A 793 -20.42 -2.00 -32.23
CA PRO A 793 -18.98 -1.95 -32.44
C PRO A 793 -18.16 -1.96 -31.14
N TRP A 794 -18.69 -1.43 -30.04
CA TRP A 794 -18.01 -1.46 -28.75
C TRP A 794 -17.99 -2.91 -28.22
N ALA A 795 -19.13 -3.60 -28.26
CA ALA A 795 -19.23 -4.96 -27.75
C ALA A 795 -18.41 -5.95 -28.59
N VAL A 796 -18.41 -5.81 -29.92
CA VAL A 796 -17.61 -6.65 -30.82
C VAL A 796 -16.11 -6.44 -30.58
N ASN A 797 -15.65 -5.19 -30.44
CA ASN A 797 -14.24 -4.91 -30.17
C ASN A 797 -13.76 -5.54 -28.87
N TRP A 798 -14.48 -5.30 -27.77
CA TRP A 798 -14.08 -5.80 -26.45
C TRP A 798 -14.24 -7.30 -26.32
N ARG A 799 -15.21 -7.91 -27.02
CA ARG A 799 -15.27 -9.37 -27.15
C ARG A 799 -14.05 -9.92 -27.87
N GLY A 800 -13.58 -9.24 -28.91
CA GLY A 800 -12.36 -9.60 -29.62
C GLY A 800 -11.12 -9.53 -28.73
N GLU A 801 -10.97 -8.45 -27.96
CA GLU A 801 -9.86 -8.28 -27.00
C GLU A 801 -9.90 -9.31 -25.86
N LEU A 802 -11.09 -9.65 -25.35
CA LEU A 802 -11.25 -10.72 -24.35
C LEU A 802 -10.86 -12.09 -24.92
N LYS A 803 -11.33 -12.41 -26.12
CA LYS A 803 -10.97 -13.66 -26.81
C LYS A 803 -9.47 -13.79 -27.06
N LEU A 804 -8.81 -12.70 -27.47
CA LEU A 804 -7.36 -12.68 -27.60
C LEU A 804 -6.66 -13.02 -26.29
N ASP A 805 -7.18 -12.51 -25.18
CA ASP A 805 -6.61 -12.73 -23.85
C ASP A 805 -6.83 -14.16 -23.33
N GLU A 806 -7.93 -14.79 -23.70
CA GLU A 806 -8.25 -16.20 -23.41
C GLU A 806 -7.51 -17.20 -24.31
N GLY A 807 -6.79 -16.73 -25.33
CA GLY A 807 -6.11 -17.56 -26.32
C GLY A 807 -6.96 -17.98 -27.54
N ASN A 808 -8.18 -17.45 -27.66
CA ASN A 808 -9.04 -17.61 -28.85
C ASN A 808 -8.63 -16.62 -29.96
N THR A 809 -7.37 -16.72 -30.40
CA THR A 809 -6.69 -15.68 -31.20
C THR A 809 -7.35 -15.39 -32.54
N THR A 810 -7.70 -16.42 -33.31
CA THR A 810 -8.28 -16.25 -34.66
C THR A 810 -9.62 -15.52 -34.62
N GLU A 811 -10.50 -15.88 -33.69
CA GLU A 811 -11.79 -15.22 -33.53
C GLU A 811 -11.63 -13.80 -32.95
N GLY A 812 -10.69 -13.63 -32.02
CA GLY A 812 -10.36 -12.33 -31.42
C GLY A 812 -9.89 -11.32 -32.46
N LEU A 813 -8.91 -11.69 -33.29
CA LEU A 813 -8.42 -10.85 -34.39
C LEU A 813 -9.52 -10.56 -35.41
N ALA A 814 -10.38 -11.53 -35.73
CA ALA A 814 -11.49 -11.31 -36.67
C ALA A 814 -12.48 -10.25 -36.15
N ASP A 815 -12.83 -10.29 -34.86
CA ASP A 815 -13.72 -9.31 -34.25
C ASP A 815 -13.06 -7.90 -34.18
N ILE A 816 -11.78 -7.81 -33.80
CA ILE A 816 -11.03 -6.54 -33.77
C ILE A 816 -10.90 -5.95 -35.18
N ARG A 817 -10.56 -6.77 -36.19
CA ARG A 817 -10.47 -6.34 -37.60
C ARG A 817 -11.81 -5.87 -38.14
N ARG A 818 -12.93 -6.49 -37.73
CA ARG A 818 -14.28 -6.04 -38.13
C ARG A 818 -14.56 -4.61 -37.67
N VAL A 819 -14.03 -4.20 -36.52
CA VAL A 819 -14.25 -2.86 -35.95
C VAL A 819 -13.22 -1.85 -36.44
N HIS A 820 -11.94 -2.23 -36.39
CA HIS A 820 -10.78 -1.34 -36.54
C HIS A 820 -10.03 -1.47 -37.88
N GLY A 821 -10.38 -2.46 -38.71
CA GLY A 821 -9.86 -2.56 -40.07
C GLY A 821 -10.27 -1.39 -40.95
N ASN A 822 -9.69 -1.30 -42.15
CA ASN A 822 -9.90 -0.17 -43.07
C ASN A 822 -11.38 0.05 -43.44
N GLU A 823 -12.17 -1.02 -43.50
CA GLU A 823 -13.61 -0.98 -43.80
C GLU A 823 -14.49 -1.02 -42.54
N GLY A 824 -13.88 -0.99 -41.35
CA GLY A 824 -14.59 -1.07 -40.08
C GLY A 824 -15.31 0.22 -39.70
N PRO A 825 -16.29 0.18 -38.78
CA PRO A 825 -17.02 1.35 -38.28
C PRO A 825 -16.15 2.33 -37.50
N ARG A 826 -14.99 1.93 -36.97
CA ARG A 826 -14.04 2.80 -36.25
C ARG A 826 -12.59 2.45 -36.60
N PRO A 827 -12.11 2.74 -37.82
CA PRO A 827 -10.77 2.36 -38.26
C PRO A 827 -9.69 2.87 -37.30
N SER A 828 -8.82 1.98 -36.83
CA SER A 828 -7.72 2.33 -35.92
C SER A 828 -6.52 1.44 -36.17
N ALA A 829 -5.56 1.98 -36.92
CA ALA A 829 -4.32 1.30 -37.25
C ALA A 829 -3.52 0.90 -35.99
N SER A 830 -3.51 1.75 -34.96
CA SER A 830 -2.83 1.46 -33.69
C SER A 830 -3.46 0.30 -32.91
N ALA A 831 -4.79 0.25 -32.83
CA ALA A 831 -5.50 -0.81 -32.10
C ALA A 831 -5.24 -2.18 -32.76
N LEU A 832 -5.37 -2.23 -34.09
CA LEU A 832 -5.16 -3.46 -34.85
C LEU A 832 -3.70 -3.90 -34.87
N SER A 833 -2.75 -3.00 -35.13
CA SER A 833 -1.30 -3.32 -35.11
C SER A 833 -0.88 -3.92 -33.76
N ARG A 834 -1.36 -3.34 -32.65
CA ARG A 834 -1.07 -3.82 -31.30
C ARG A 834 -1.70 -5.19 -31.02
N ALA A 835 -2.92 -5.44 -31.51
CA ALA A 835 -3.58 -6.74 -31.40
C ALA A 835 -2.81 -7.83 -32.17
N ILE A 836 -2.36 -7.53 -33.40
CA ILE A 836 -1.52 -8.43 -34.21
C ILE A 836 -0.18 -8.68 -33.52
N GLN A 837 0.49 -7.64 -33.02
CA GLN A 837 1.75 -7.79 -32.27
C GLN A 837 1.58 -8.69 -31.05
N PHE A 838 0.49 -8.52 -30.29
CA PHE A 838 0.19 -9.37 -29.14
C PHE A 838 -0.06 -10.82 -29.56
N ALA A 839 -0.84 -11.03 -30.62
CA ALA A 839 -1.15 -12.35 -31.15
C ALA A 839 0.11 -13.07 -31.66
N LEU A 840 0.99 -12.40 -32.42
CA LEU A 840 2.25 -12.97 -32.88
C LEU A 840 3.18 -13.40 -31.73
N LYS A 841 3.16 -12.67 -30.62
CA LYS A 841 3.99 -12.97 -29.45
C LYS A 841 3.48 -14.19 -28.67
N ASN A 842 2.16 -14.34 -28.53
CA ASN A 842 1.56 -15.31 -27.60
C ASN A 842 0.93 -16.53 -28.29
N ASP A 843 0.51 -16.40 -29.55
CA ASP A 843 -0.09 -17.46 -30.37
C ASP A 843 0.31 -17.25 -31.84
N PHE A 844 1.60 -17.47 -32.12
CA PHE A 844 2.18 -17.27 -33.43
C PHE A 844 1.45 -18.02 -34.56
N PRO A 845 1.09 -19.32 -34.43
CA PRO A 845 0.43 -20.06 -35.51
C PRO A 845 -0.89 -19.44 -35.96
N ALA A 846 -1.68 -18.90 -35.03
CA ALA A 846 -2.96 -18.27 -35.35
C ALA A 846 -2.82 -16.87 -35.96
N ALA A 847 -1.67 -16.22 -35.75
CA ALA A 847 -1.42 -14.82 -36.12
C ALA A 847 -0.46 -14.66 -37.30
N ALA A 848 0.25 -15.72 -37.70
CA ALA A 848 1.32 -15.68 -38.69
C ALA A 848 0.91 -14.98 -39.98
N ASP A 849 -0.28 -15.24 -40.52
CA ASP A 849 -0.72 -14.65 -41.80
C ASP A 849 -0.96 -13.13 -41.74
N PHE A 850 -1.00 -12.52 -40.55
CA PHE A 850 -1.28 -11.09 -40.36
C PHE A 850 -0.03 -10.23 -40.14
N TRP A 851 1.18 -10.79 -40.17
CA TRP A 851 2.40 -10.02 -39.86
C TRP A 851 2.62 -8.84 -40.79
N SER A 852 2.39 -9.00 -42.10
CA SER A 852 2.59 -7.96 -43.11
C SER A 852 1.58 -6.82 -42.94
N GLU A 853 0.30 -7.14 -42.77
CA GLU A 853 -0.75 -6.18 -42.43
C GLU A 853 -0.39 -5.39 -41.17
N GLY A 854 0.09 -6.08 -40.12
CA GLY A 854 0.51 -5.46 -38.87
C GLY A 854 1.67 -4.47 -39.01
N VAL A 855 2.63 -4.75 -39.91
CA VAL A 855 3.75 -3.87 -40.25
C VAL A 855 3.28 -2.66 -41.05
N GLU A 856 2.45 -2.85 -42.07
CA GLU A 856 1.95 -1.78 -42.95
C GLU A 856 1.16 -0.72 -42.17
N ILE A 857 0.35 -1.16 -41.20
CA ILE A 857 -0.49 -0.26 -40.39
C ILE A 857 0.19 0.23 -39.10
N ALA A 858 1.45 -0.16 -38.85
CA ALA A 858 2.14 0.21 -37.62
C ALA A 858 2.31 1.74 -37.50
N THR A 859 1.96 2.29 -36.34
CA THR A 859 2.03 3.75 -36.11
C THR A 859 3.44 4.27 -35.78
N SER A 860 4.40 3.37 -35.57
CA SER A 860 5.79 3.74 -35.31
C SER A 860 6.74 2.71 -35.92
N GLN A 861 7.92 3.19 -36.34
CA GLN A 861 8.99 2.33 -36.86
C GLN A 861 9.37 1.23 -35.86
N LYS A 862 9.43 1.56 -34.57
CA LYS A 862 9.72 0.60 -33.49
C LYS A 862 8.69 -0.53 -33.42
N THR A 863 7.40 -0.21 -33.59
CA THR A 863 6.32 -1.21 -33.60
C THR A 863 6.46 -2.14 -34.81
N ALA A 864 6.70 -1.57 -36.00
CA ALA A 864 6.93 -2.34 -37.22
C ALA A 864 8.12 -3.30 -37.07
N GLU A 865 9.25 -2.80 -36.56
CA GLU A 865 10.44 -3.61 -36.28
C GLU A 865 10.15 -4.72 -35.29
N THR A 866 9.39 -4.46 -34.22
CA THR A 866 9.03 -5.49 -33.24
C THR A 866 8.15 -6.58 -33.87
N ILE A 867 7.19 -6.22 -34.73
CA ILE A 867 6.34 -7.18 -35.44
C ILE A 867 7.20 -8.05 -36.38
N ARG A 868 8.12 -7.45 -37.15
CA ARG A 868 9.05 -8.20 -38.01
C ARG A 868 9.92 -9.16 -37.19
N GLN A 869 10.40 -8.73 -36.02
CA GLN A 869 11.19 -9.57 -35.14
C GLN A 869 10.40 -10.80 -34.66
N LEU A 870 9.19 -10.57 -34.13
CA LEU A 870 8.31 -11.65 -33.69
C LEU A 870 7.97 -12.60 -34.84
N ALA A 871 7.72 -12.08 -36.04
CA ALA A 871 7.42 -12.88 -37.21
C ALA A 871 8.61 -13.75 -37.65
N ALA A 872 9.79 -13.16 -37.78
CA ALA A 872 11.01 -13.89 -38.16
C ALA A 872 11.36 -14.97 -37.14
N GLU A 873 11.27 -14.68 -35.83
CA GLU A 873 11.51 -15.67 -34.79
C GLU A 873 10.45 -16.77 -34.78
N GLY A 874 9.17 -16.42 -34.93
CA GLY A 874 8.08 -17.38 -35.00
C GLY A 874 8.21 -18.35 -36.17
N PHE A 875 8.53 -17.85 -37.38
CA PHE A 875 8.73 -18.71 -38.55
C PHE A 875 9.95 -19.62 -38.41
N LEU A 876 11.04 -19.13 -37.81
CA LEU A 876 12.21 -19.96 -37.51
C LEU A 876 11.88 -21.07 -36.49
N GLN A 877 11.15 -20.74 -35.42
CA GLN A 877 10.70 -21.72 -34.44
C GLN A 877 9.72 -22.74 -35.04
N ALA A 878 8.86 -22.31 -35.97
CA ALA A 878 7.96 -23.18 -36.73
C ALA A 878 8.64 -24.00 -37.83
N HIS A 879 9.97 -23.87 -38.00
CA HIS A 879 10.76 -24.57 -39.02
C HIS A 879 10.36 -24.18 -40.46
N GLU A 880 9.96 -22.92 -40.66
CA GLU A 880 9.59 -22.33 -41.96
C GLU A 880 10.60 -21.24 -42.40
N PRO A 881 11.87 -21.59 -42.69
CA PRO A 881 12.94 -20.62 -42.95
C PRO A 881 12.71 -19.75 -44.20
N MET A 882 11.95 -20.22 -45.20
CA MET A 882 11.61 -19.40 -46.38
C MET A 882 10.71 -18.21 -46.02
N LYS A 883 9.73 -18.40 -45.14
CA LYS A 883 8.86 -17.30 -44.69
C LYS A 883 9.61 -16.35 -43.77
N ALA A 884 10.53 -16.87 -42.94
CA ALA A 884 11.45 -16.03 -42.18
C ALA A 884 12.32 -15.17 -43.10
N TRP A 885 12.79 -15.71 -44.23
CA TRP A 885 13.52 -14.96 -45.25
C TRP A 885 12.67 -13.86 -45.89
N GLU A 886 11.39 -14.10 -46.18
CA GLU A 886 10.47 -13.07 -46.69
C GLU A 886 10.35 -11.87 -45.74
N VAL A 887 10.26 -12.13 -44.42
CA VAL A 887 10.27 -11.07 -43.40
C VAL A 887 11.59 -10.32 -43.40
N CYS A 888 12.72 -11.02 -43.52
CA CYS A 888 14.04 -10.41 -43.63
C CYS A 888 14.18 -9.54 -44.89
N LYS A 889 13.62 -9.96 -46.02
CA LYS A 889 13.62 -9.19 -47.27
C LYS A 889 12.82 -7.89 -47.13
N ASP A 890 11.71 -7.91 -46.40
CA ASP A 890 10.93 -6.70 -46.08
C ASP A 890 11.77 -5.67 -45.29
N CYS A 891 12.61 -6.13 -44.34
CA CYS A 891 13.53 -5.24 -43.61
C CYS A 891 14.55 -4.52 -44.51
N LEU A 892 14.90 -5.11 -45.66
CA LEU A 892 15.96 -4.62 -46.55
C LEU A 892 15.46 -3.63 -47.62
N GLN A 893 14.14 -3.39 -47.73
CA GLN A 893 13.65 -2.45 -48.74
C GLN A 893 14.12 -1.01 -48.49
N PRO A 894 14.55 -0.26 -49.53
CA PRO A 894 15.21 1.05 -49.40
C PRO A 894 14.33 2.18 -48.84
N SER A 895 13.01 2.01 -48.75
CA SER A 895 12.08 2.94 -48.09
C SER A 895 12.09 2.87 -46.56
N THR A 896 12.76 1.86 -45.98
CA THR A 896 12.81 1.58 -44.53
C THR A 896 14.19 1.81 -43.91
N PHE A 897 15.22 2.04 -44.73
CA PHE A 897 16.61 2.20 -44.29
C PHE A 897 16.97 3.68 -44.10
N SER A 898 16.51 4.29 -43.01
CA SER A 898 17.29 5.38 -42.42
C SER A 898 18.33 4.71 -41.54
N ALA A 899 19.62 4.79 -41.90
CA ALA A 899 20.70 4.21 -41.10
C ALA A 899 20.49 4.63 -39.63
N PRO A 900 20.18 3.69 -38.71
CA PRO A 900 20.06 4.04 -37.31
C PRO A 900 21.45 4.51 -36.86
N ASN A 901 21.51 5.58 -36.07
CA ASN A 901 22.75 5.87 -35.34
C ASN A 901 23.12 4.59 -34.58
N ASP A 902 24.32 4.05 -34.82
CA ASP A 902 24.80 2.74 -34.33
C ASP A 902 24.64 2.52 -32.81
N ASN A 903 24.35 3.57 -32.04
CA ASN A 903 24.20 3.56 -30.59
C ASN A 903 22.75 3.54 -30.07
N GLU A 904 21.69 3.67 -30.89
CA GLU A 904 20.31 3.86 -30.38
C GLU A 904 19.35 2.68 -30.56
N ALA A 905 19.63 1.71 -31.44
CA ALA A 905 18.75 0.55 -31.68
C ALA A 905 19.29 -0.74 -31.03
N LEU A 906 19.45 -0.71 -29.71
CA LEU A 906 19.77 -1.90 -28.92
C LEU A 906 18.50 -2.72 -28.64
N LEU A 907 18.56 -4.03 -28.91
CA LEU A 907 17.53 -5.02 -28.64
C LEU A 907 17.95 -5.87 -27.45
N ARG A 908 17.01 -6.28 -26.60
CA ARG A 908 17.29 -7.22 -25.51
C ARG A 908 17.51 -8.62 -26.08
N ASP A 909 18.54 -9.33 -25.65
CA ASP A 909 18.72 -10.73 -26.06
C ASP A 909 17.57 -11.58 -25.47
N PRO A 910 16.92 -12.43 -26.28
CA PRO A 910 15.77 -13.22 -25.83
C PRO A 910 16.14 -14.40 -24.92
N ILE A 911 17.42 -14.78 -24.86
CA ILE A 911 17.95 -15.86 -24.02
C ILE A 911 18.55 -15.28 -22.73
N ASP A 912 19.28 -14.16 -22.84
CA ASP A 912 19.83 -13.43 -21.71
C ASP A 912 19.32 -11.99 -21.70
N THR A 913 18.24 -11.77 -20.94
CA THR A 913 17.61 -10.45 -20.83
C THR A 913 18.51 -9.39 -20.19
N SER A 914 19.69 -9.74 -19.64
CA SER A 914 20.67 -8.77 -19.17
C SER A 914 21.54 -8.19 -20.30
N LEU A 915 21.50 -8.78 -21.50
CA LEU A 915 22.32 -8.38 -22.65
C LEU A 915 21.52 -7.56 -23.66
N TRP A 916 22.20 -6.56 -24.22
CA TRP A 916 21.69 -5.73 -25.30
C TRP A 916 22.50 -5.99 -26.57
N ILE A 917 21.81 -6.23 -27.69
CA ILE A 917 22.36 -6.58 -28.99
C ILE A 917 21.95 -5.50 -29.99
N ALA A 918 22.88 -4.97 -30.77
CA ALA A 918 22.55 -4.07 -31.87
C ALA A 918 21.58 -4.76 -32.85
N SER A 919 20.54 -4.06 -33.30
CA SER A 919 19.54 -4.58 -34.23
C SER A 919 20.15 -5.23 -35.48
N SER A 920 21.23 -4.65 -36.01
CA SER A 920 22.02 -5.19 -37.12
C SER A 920 22.65 -6.55 -36.80
N ARG A 921 23.23 -6.71 -35.60
CA ARG A 921 23.81 -7.98 -35.14
C ARG A 921 22.76 -9.05 -34.88
N TRP A 922 21.61 -8.66 -34.34
CA TRP A 922 20.49 -9.59 -34.18
C TRP A 922 20.03 -10.10 -35.54
N PHE A 923 19.88 -9.20 -36.53
CA PHE A 923 19.46 -9.55 -37.88
C PHE A 923 20.47 -10.47 -38.58
N GLN A 924 21.77 -10.16 -38.50
CA GLN A 924 22.85 -11.01 -39.00
C GLN A 924 22.81 -12.42 -38.38
N ARG A 925 22.56 -12.52 -37.07
CA ARG A 925 22.43 -13.81 -36.38
C ARG A 925 21.25 -14.62 -36.92
N LYS A 926 20.08 -14.00 -37.13
CA LYS A 926 18.90 -14.68 -37.68
C LYS A 926 19.11 -15.13 -39.12
N LEU A 927 19.76 -14.30 -39.94
CA LEU A 927 20.13 -14.67 -41.30
C LEU A 927 21.02 -15.92 -41.32
N ASN A 928 22.05 -15.96 -40.48
CA ASN A 928 22.91 -17.14 -40.37
C ASN A 928 22.12 -18.38 -39.97
N GLN A 929 21.15 -18.25 -39.05
CA GLN A 929 20.25 -19.37 -38.69
C GLN A 929 19.37 -19.84 -39.87
N ILE A 930 18.91 -18.93 -40.73
CA ILE A 930 18.16 -19.27 -41.95
C ILE A 930 19.05 -20.03 -42.94
N LEU A 931 20.31 -19.59 -43.12
CA LEU A 931 21.28 -20.22 -44.03
C LEU A 931 21.77 -21.59 -43.54
N GLU A 932 21.87 -21.77 -42.22
CA GLU A 932 22.24 -23.04 -41.58
C GLU A 932 21.08 -24.07 -41.55
N ALA A 933 19.84 -23.65 -41.78
CA ALA A 933 18.69 -24.55 -41.82
C ALA A 933 18.70 -25.44 -43.08
N SER A 934 18.23 -26.69 -42.95
CA SER A 934 18.32 -27.78 -43.94
C SER A 934 17.63 -27.57 -45.31
N SER A 935 17.12 -26.37 -45.57
CA SER A 935 16.57 -25.91 -46.87
C SER A 935 17.52 -24.94 -47.59
N SER A 936 18.82 -25.01 -47.30
CA SER A 936 19.85 -24.08 -47.80
C SER A 936 19.95 -24.04 -49.33
N GLU A 937 19.82 -25.16 -50.05
CA GLU A 937 20.02 -25.19 -51.52
C GLU A 937 19.00 -24.32 -52.29
N LYS A 938 17.73 -24.22 -51.85
CA LYS A 938 16.74 -23.34 -52.49
C LYS A 938 16.92 -21.88 -52.10
N ILE A 939 17.31 -21.60 -50.86
CA ILE A 939 17.54 -20.23 -50.37
C ILE A 939 18.80 -19.64 -51.03
N GLU A 940 19.88 -20.41 -51.09
CA GLU A 940 21.13 -20.02 -51.77
C GLU A 940 20.96 -19.78 -53.27
N LEU A 941 20.01 -20.45 -53.93
CA LEU A 941 19.65 -20.23 -55.34
C LEU A 941 18.72 -19.03 -55.55
N THR A 942 18.05 -18.53 -54.51
CA THR A 942 17.08 -17.42 -54.59
C THR A 942 17.70 -16.08 -54.15
N ILE A 943 18.76 -16.11 -53.35
CA ILE A 943 19.57 -14.94 -52.99
C ILE A 943 20.48 -14.62 -54.18
N ASP A 944 20.15 -13.60 -54.96
CA ASP A 944 20.94 -13.15 -56.11
C ASP A 944 22.34 -12.68 -55.65
N GLU A 945 23.37 -12.79 -56.50
CA GLU A 945 24.73 -12.34 -56.13
C GLU A 945 24.77 -10.84 -55.77
N ASP A 946 23.84 -10.04 -56.30
CA ASP A 946 23.68 -8.63 -55.99
C ASP A 946 23.11 -8.39 -54.58
N GLU A 947 22.12 -9.19 -54.13
CA GLU A 947 21.63 -9.13 -52.74
C GLU A 947 22.75 -9.55 -51.77
N LYS A 948 23.56 -10.55 -52.14
CA LYS A 948 24.73 -10.99 -51.37
C LYS A 948 25.82 -9.92 -51.20
N ASN A 949 25.97 -9.01 -52.17
CA ASN A 949 26.92 -7.90 -52.14
C ASN A 949 26.39 -6.67 -51.38
N GLU A 950 25.06 -6.45 -51.35
CA GLU A 950 24.42 -5.45 -50.47
C GLU A 950 24.46 -5.88 -48.99
N PHE A 951 24.66 -7.19 -48.74
CA PHE A 951 24.76 -7.83 -47.44
C PHE A 951 26.14 -7.73 -46.75
N GLN A 952 27.23 -7.52 -47.50
CA GLN A 952 28.61 -7.32 -46.98
C GLN A 952 28.85 -5.86 -46.63
#